data_AF-A0A126T7J1-F1
#
_entry.id   AF-A0A126T7J1-F1
#
_cell.length_a   1.000
_cell.length_b   1.000
_cell.length_c   1.000
_cell.angle_alpha   90.00
_cell.angle_beta   90.00
_cell.angle_gamma   90.00
#
_symmetry.space_group_name_H-M   'P 1'
#
loop_
_entity.id
_entity.type
_entity.pdbx_description
1 polymer ?
#
loop_
_entity_poly.entity_id
_entity_poly.type
_entity_poly.pdbx_seq_one_letter_code
_entity_poly.pdbx_strand_id
1 'polypeptide(L)'
;MNNYLNVANFPTASEQEQQALATALDAIIANDLKGGALPMLGSYRKILGDNLRREEWEGIHEKLLILFKCGTSTPLDGPMIGVSMSIRDSDYFKEAAKKHGENRSMLAHLEWMATLWNVTYASTGLWMGKTFEPVAKEVFAAKCGHDPVAIFNYDPEVARIGRNFFREPDDPNFIQSLGMPVLTQFWNLRDRPLDTNAQGFDSQLLAQNLAKEKAIPYVKTGGIFLSLPGKSVVGEMNGKAVYQLNYRWHDLHPAFPMTRLIDELVQIEDGVYLGQLVMATHHYSLGTLQIPLFGDHPPEWELGEAYTGDNSVDYGYQNNGFFLMIDTARAREAFADEAFPNLRPRPGESGWKELGYDKPRTTKPGAAPDGVDWVNGWRDDPELQRKFTTFCLEASPKDDDGDVRELLQPGESILQMLQRQQGKISAASGFDDHLRHFEVLNRLFRAGVAPGIVDGVFQGQGRGYNTRFDAPEARDWYEQSDPCNGFDYYHGATLNLHWGFGDSFIANIARSLQEHSMIPAALADKLQNDPRAPNLLNAVWANIGRFIFPWAGKSFERISGRKLSMLLDESDDLAQRYPERVAELKAHPASFPHYALVEKNREHYWQQPGVYAKHLSSGSWDQGMSKTDKAFWEREAAEHWLFGNNIQDSRILPTDALFRVLDMNYHPPLPSIQQLADAGPSPFVRQGYSFLGVDDRESILPMNNGPDKPKKVFQFHYRYPLIGGLAPIGTCLDELVEIAEGLFLGQLIYSTALLVPFHSATDPADYQYQLFGYFLLLDNTWEKHRQAIGFDINT
;
A
#
# COMPACT_ATOMS: atom_id res chain seq x y z
N MET A 1 24.39 24.00 -29.01
CA MET A 1 23.00 23.49 -28.94
C MET A 1 22.87 22.38 -29.97
N ASN A 2 22.48 21.17 -29.55
CA ASN A 2 22.18 20.08 -30.47
C ASN A 2 20.83 20.32 -31.16
N ASN A 3 20.54 19.61 -32.25
CA ASN A 3 19.31 19.76 -33.04
C ASN A 3 17.98 19.64 -32.25
N TYR A 4 18.02 19.11 -31.02
CA TYR A 4 16.83 18.77 -30.22
C TYR A 4 16.54 19.74 -29.07
N LEU A 5 17.57 20.42 -28.53
CA LEU A 5 17.44 21.40 -27.43
C LEU A 5 17.54 22.80 -28.02
N ASN A 6 16.40 23.49 -28.12
CA ASN A 6 16.32 24.79 -28.79
C ASN A 6 15.71 25.84 -27.85
N VAL A 7 16.43 26.95 -27.65
CA VAL A 7 15.97 28.09 -26.84
C VAL A 7 14.69 28.72 -27.41
N ALA A 8 14.46 28.59 -28.72
CA ALA A 8 13.22 29.03 -29.37
C ALA A 8 11.99 28.20 -28.94
N ASN A 9 12.19 27.01 -28.36
CA ASN A 9 11.09 26.17 -27.87
C ASN A 9 10.62 26.57 -26.46
N PHE A 10 11.33 27.45 -25.75
CA PHE A 10 10.93 27.85 -24.40
C PHE A 10 9.57 28.57 -24.41
N PRO A 11 8.62 28.15 -23.56
CA PRO A 11 7.29 28.74 -23.52
C PRO A 11 7.26 29.98 -22.61
N THR A 12 7.89 31.06 -23.02
CA THR A 12 8.06 32.28 -22.20
C THR A 12 7.20 33.43 -22.67
N ALA A 13 6.73 34.26 -21.73
CA ALA A 13 5.96 35.47 -22.04
C ALA A 13 6.86 36.71 -22.26
N SER A 14 8.16 36.62 -21.95
CA SER A 14 9.11 37.73 -22.05
C SER A 14 10.51 37.30 -22.47
N GLU A 15 11.26 38.21 -23.11
CA GLU A 15 12.66 37.98 -23.50
C GLU A 15 13.58 37.76 -22.29
N GLN A 16 13.28 38.42 -21.15
CA GLN A 16 14.07 38.26 -19.92
C GLN A 16 13.97 36.84 -19.36
N GLU A 17 12.75 36.28 -19.34
CA GLU A 17 12.52 34.89 -18.92
C GLU A 17 13.21 33.90 -19.87
N GLN A 18 13.15 34.16 -21.18
CA GLN A 18 13.83 33.34 -22.19
C GLN A 18 15.35 33.34 -21.99
N GLN A 19 15.93 34.51 -21.72
CA GLN A 19 17.37 34.63 -21.46
C GLN A 19 17.80 33.93 -20.16
N ALA A 20 16.97 33.98 -19.11
CA ALA A 20 17.22 33.27 -17.86
C ALA A 20 17.21 31.74 -18.08
N LEU A 21 16.20 31.23 -18.79
CA LEU A 21 16.10 29.80 -19.13
C LEU A 21 17.25 29.35 -20.06
N ALA A 22 17.65 30.18 -21.02
CA ALA A 22 18.81 29.91 -21.88
C ALA A 22 20.10 29.79 -21.07
N THR A 23 20.32 30.70 -20.13
CA THR A 23 21.49 30.67 -19.23
C THR A 23 21.48 29.40 -18.36
N ALA A 24 20.32 29.00 -17.84
CA ALA A 24 20.18 27.79 -17.05
C ALA A 24 20.41 26.52 -17.89
N LEU A 25 19.95 26.49 -19.15
CA LEU A 25 20.22 25.41 -20.09
C LEU A 25 21.71 25.29 -20.40
N ASP A 26 22.40 26.40 -20.64
CA ASP A 26 23.85 26.40 -20.88
C ASP A 26 24.61 25.83 -19.67
N ALA A 27 24.16 26.14 -18.45
CA ALA A 27 24.72 25.58 -17.22
C ALA A 27 24.52 24.06 -17.12
N ILE A 28 23.34 23.53 -17.49
CA ILE A 28 23.08 22.08 -17.53
C ILE A 28 24.01 21.41 -18.55
N ILE A 29 24.12 21.97 -19.75
CA ILE A 29 24.96 21.42 -20.82
C ILE A 29 26.43 21.40 -20.40
N ALA A 30 26.93 22.48 -19.80
CA ALA A 30 28.34 22.60 -19.40
C ALA A 30 28.70 21.67 -18.23
N ASN A 31 27.79 21.51 -17.26
CA ASN A 31 28.10 20.82 -16.00
C ASN A 31 27.73 19.34 -16.01
N ASP A 32 26.59 19.01 -16.63
CA ASP A 32 25.92 17.72 -16.41
C ASP A 32 25.93 16.81 -17.64
N LEU A 33 25.98 17.36 -18.87
CA LEU A 33 25.97 16.58 -20.12
C LEU A 33 27.34 15.95 -20.45
N LYS A 34 27.92 15.25 -19.48
CA LYS A 34 29.20 14.53 -19.63
C LYS A 34 28.94 13.10 -20.08
N GLY A 35 29.28 12.79 -21.33
CA GLY A 35 29.07 11.46 -21.92
C GLY A 35 27.71 11.24 -22.59
N GLY A 36 26.91 12.29 -22.77
CA GLY A 36 25.60 12.25 -23.44
C GLY A 36 24.40 12.30 -22.48
N ALA A 37 23.18 12.32 -23.00
CA ALA A 37 21.97 12.45 -22.18
C ALA A 37 21.72 11.21 -21.30
N LEU A 38 21.99 10.00 -21.77
CA LEU A 38 21.69 8.78 -21.01
C LEU A 38 22.52 8.66 -19.71
N PRO A 39 23.85 8.88 -19.69
CA PRO A 39 24.61 8.93 -18.44
C PRO A 39 24.20 10.09 -17.51
N MET A 40 23.89 11.27 -18.07
CA MET A 40 23.40 12.42 -17.31
C MET A 40 22.09 12.08 -16.59
N LEU A 41 21.11 11.55 -17.33
CA LEU A 41 19.80 11.17 -16.79
C LEU A 41 19.91 9.95 -15.86
N GLY A 42 20.84 9.02 -16.12
CA GLY A 42 21.20 7.95 -15.19
C GLY A 42 21.69 8.51 -13.84
N SER A 43 22.54 9.53 -13.87
CA SER A 43 22.98 10.24 -12.66
C SER A 43 21.83 10.95 -11.96
N TYR A 44 20.94 11.64 -12.70
CA TYR A 44 19.76 12.28 -12.10
C TYR A 44 18.85 11.27 -11.44
N ARG A 45 18.58 10.12 -12.08
CA ARG A 45 17.77 9.05 -11.51
C ARG A 45 18.40 8.47 -10.24
N LYS A 46 19.73 8.32 -10.20
CA LYS A 46 20.44 7.88 -8.99
C LYS A 46 20.26 8.87 -7.82
N ILE A 47 20.28 10.17 -8.10
CA ILE A 47 20.01 11.22 -7.10
C ILE A 47 18.55 11.17 -6.63
N LEU A 48 17.61 11.15 -7.58
CA LEU A 48 16.17 11.12 -7.31
C LEU A 48 15.73 9.83 -6.61
N GLY A 49 16.47 8.73 -6.79
CA GLY A 49 16.25 7.47 -6.10
C GLY A 49 16.94 7.35 -4.74
N ASP A 50 17.80 8.31 -4.37
CA ASP A 50 18.55 8.32 -3.11
C ASP A 50 17.99 9.38 -2.15
N ASN A 51 17.28 8.93 -1.13
CA ASN A 51 16.66 9.79 -0.12
C ASN A 51 17.71 10.56 0.73
N LEU A 52 18.96 10.09 0.81
CA LEU A 52 20.03 10.82 1.51
C LEU A 52 20.47 12.09 0.76
N ARG A 53 20.00 12.26 -0.47
CA ARG A 53 20.32 13.39 -1.35
C ARG A 53 19.07 14.22 -1.68
N ARG A 54 18.06 14.19 -0.79
CA ARG A 54 16.75 14.81 -1.00
C ARG A 54 16.84 16.33 -1.19
N GLU A 55 17.81 16.97 -0.55
CA GLU A 55 18.15 18.38 -0.72
C GLU A 55 18.55 18.74 -2.16
N GLU A 56 19.02 17.77 -2.95
CA GLU A 56 19.37 17.97 -4.36
C GLU A 56 18.17 17.79 -5.29
N TRP A 57 17.07 17.19 -4.83
CA TRP A 57 15.95 16.80 -5.69
C TRP A 57 15.28 17.98 -6.38
N GLU A 58 15.06 19.09 -5.66
CA GLU A 58 14.44 20.29 -6.23
C GLU A 58 15.24 20.79 -7.44
N GLY A 59 16.57 20.92 -7.27
CA GLY A 59 17.48 21.30 -8.35
C GLY A 59 17.46 20.33 -9.53
N ILE A 60 17.38 19.00 -9.29
CA ILE A 60 17.26 18.03 -10.39
C ILE A 60 15.92 18.17 -11.13
N HIS A 61 14.82 18.39 -10.42
CA HIS A 61 13.53 18.58 -11.06
C HIS A 61 13.45 19.88 -11.87
N GLU A 62 14.06 20.96 -11.40
CA GLU A 62 14.19 22.20 -12.17
C GLU A 62 14.96 21.94 -13.47
N LYS A 63 16.06 21.18 -13.41
CA LYS A 63 16.83 20.81 -14.60
C LYS A 63 15.99 19.98 -15.59
N LEU A 64 15.24 18.99 -15.11
CA LEU A 64 14.32 18.20 -15.94
C LEU A 64 13.23 19.07 -16.57
N LEU A 65 12.67 20.02 -15.82
CA LEU A 65 11.68 20.97 -16.32
C LEU A 65 12.27 21.87 -17.41
N ILE A 66 13.50 22.37 -17.25
CA ILE A 66 14.19 23.18 -18.25
C ILE A 66 14.41 22.38 -19.54
N LEU A 67 14.92 21.14 -19.42
CA LEU A 67 15.12 20.24 -20.55
C LEU A 67 13.79 19.94 -21.27
N PHE A 68 12.71 19.73 -20.51
CA PHE A 68 11.38 19.54 -21.08
C PHE A 68 10.95 20.80 -21.84
N LYS A 69 11.04 21.97 -21.22
CA LYS A 69 10.62 23.24 -21.82
C LYS A 69 11.37 23.55 -23.13
N CYS A 70 12.66 23.24 -23.28
CA CYS A 70 13.39 23.47 -24.54
C CYS A 70 13.39 22.29 -25.53
N GLY A 71 12.93 21.11 -25.12
CA GLY A 71 12.81 19.94 -26.00
C GLY A 71 11.82 20.16 -27.14
N THR A 72 12.01 19.42 -28.23
CA THR A 72 11.20 19.54 -29.46
C THR A 72 10.04 18.54 -29.44
N SER A 73 8.82 18.98 -29.76
CA SER A 73 7.71 18.03 -29.96
C SER A 73 7.95 17.21 -31.22
N THR A 74 7.91 15.89 -31.11
CA THR A 74 8.14 14.99 -32.25
C THR A 74 7.25 13.77 -32.07
N PRO A 75 6.47 13.36 -33.09
CA PRO A 75 5.70 12.13 -33.06
C PRO A 75 6.61 10.92 -32.84
N LEU A 76 6.16 9.96 -32.03
CA LEU A 76 6.86 8.70 -31.84
C LEU A 76 6.20 7.58 -32.66
N ASP A 77 7.00 6.64 -33.13
CA ASP A 77 6.53 5.47 -33.86
C ASP A 77 7.29 4.21 -33.43
N GLY A 78 6.55 3.16 -33.09
CA GLY A 78 7.09 1.89 -32.62
C GLY A 78 7.42 1.84 -31.13
N PRO A 79 8.10 0.78 -30.68
CA PRO A 79 8.37 0.51 -29.27
C PRO A 79 9.52 1.35 -28.73
N MET A 80 9.38 1.75 -27.46
CA MET A 80 10.35 2.55 -26.73
C MET A 80 10.58 1.95 -25.34
N ILE A 81 11.83 1.98 -24.88
CA ILE A 81 12.23 1.61 -23.52
C ILE A 81 11.81 2.74 -22.57
N GLY A 82 11.08 2.37 -21.52
CA GLY A 82 10.60 3.29 -20.49
C GLY A 82 11.55 3.39 -19.31
N VAL A 83 11.73 4.60 -18.79
CA VAL A 83 12.44 4.82 -17.51
C VAL A 83 11.67 5.80 -16.66
N SER A 84 11.18 5.37 -15.50
CA SER A 84 10.61 6.31 -14.52
C SER A 84 11.74 7.12 -13.87
N MET A 85 11.64 8.45 -13.89
CA MET A 85 12.64 9.35 -13.30
C MET A 85 12.23 9.81 -11.90
N SER A 86 11.01 10.32 -11.77
CA SER A 86 10.39 10.69 -10.50
C SER A 86 8.87 10.80 -10.65
N ILE A 87 8.14 10.50 -9.58
CA ILE A 87 6.70 10.80 -9.45
C ILE A 87 6.48 11.52 -8.12
N ARG A 88 5.59 12.50 -8.12
CA ARG A 88 5.22 13.38 -7.02
C ARG A 88 3.74 13.17 -6.69
N ASP A 89 3.40 13.26 -5.41
CA ASP A 89 2.01 13.25 -4.97
C ASP A 89 1.25 14.47 -5.52
N SER A 90 0.00 14.27 -5.95
CA SER A 90 -0.93 15.35 -6.32
C SER A 90 -1.65 15.88 -5.09
N ASP A 91 -2.21 17.09 -5.19
CA ASP A 91 -2.98 17.71 -4.10
C ASP A 91 -4.44 17.93 -4.54
N TYR A 92 -5.17 16.83 -4.73
CA TYR A 92 -6.44 16.78 -5.47
C TYR A 92 -7.58 17.61 -4.88
N PHE A 93 -7.61 17.83 -3.56
CA PHE A 93 -8.67 18.63 -2.93
C PHE A 93 -8.14 19.86 -2.20
N LYS A 94 -7.03 20.43 -2.66
CA LYS A 94 -6.44 21.64 -2.08
C LYS A 94 -7.45 22.78 -1.90
N GLU A 95 -8.36 22.98 -2.86
CA GLU A 95 -9.40 24.02 -2.77
C GLU A 95 -10.53 23.66 -1.80
N ALA A 96 -10.88 22.38 -1.64
CA ALA A 96 -11.84 21.96 -0.60
C ALA A 96 -11.20 22.03 0.79
N ALA A 97 -9.93 21.62 0.92
CA ALA A 97 -9.13 21.75 2.13
C ALA A 97 -9.05 23.21 2.57
N LYS A 98 -8.75 24.14 1.66
CA LYS A 98 -8.74 25.59 1.93
C LYS A 98 -10.09 26.10 2.45
N LYS A 99 -11.21 25.61 1.92
CA LYS A 99 -12.56 25.98 2.41
C LYS A 99 -12.83 25.50 3.83
N HIS A 100 -12.14 24.45 4.27
CA HIS A 100 -12.17 23.93 5.63
C HIS A 100 -10.97 24.41 6.49
N GLY A 101 -10.19 25.38 6.01
CA GLY A 101 -9.05 25.95 6.74
C GLY A 101 -7.78 25.09 6.73
N GLU A 102 -7.75 24.01 5.94
CA GLU A 102 -6.62 23.10 5.81
C GLU A 102 -5.78 23.44 4.57
N ASN A 103 -4.46 23.33 4.68
CA ASN A 103 -3.53 23.59 3.57
C ASN A 103 -3.42 22.40 2.57
N ARG A 104 -3.90 21.21 2.95
CA ARG A 104 -3.88 19.96 2.18
C ARG A 104 -5.11 19.12 2.53
N SER A 105 -5.61 18.30 1.60
CA SER A 105 -6.82 17.51 1.87
C SER A 105 -6.58 16.20 2.61
N MET A 106 -7.54 15.81 3.47
CA MET A 106 -7.54 14.53 4.17
C MET A 106 -7.46 13.30 3.23
N LEU A 107 -8.00 13.40 2.01
CA LEU A 107 -7.89 12.36 0.97
C LEU A 107 -6.50 12.36 0.29
N ALA A 108 -5.83 13.52 0.17
CA ALA A 108 -4.44 13.59 -0.32
C ALA A 108 -3.43 13.00 0.68
N HIS A 109 -3.82 12.80 1.94
CA HIS A 109 -3.06 11.99 2.90
C HIS A 109 -3.30 10.48 2.73
N LEU A 110 -4.41 10.08 2.09
CA LEU A 110 -4.70 8.70 1.69
C LEU A 110 -4.08 8.33 0.33
N GLU A 111 -3.36 9.23 -0.33
CA GLU A 111 -2.69 8.99 -1.60
C GLU A 111 -1.29 8.39 -1.45
N TRP A 112 -1.14 7.54 -0.44
CA TRP A 112 -0.03 6.61 -0.31
C TRP A 112 0.16 5.75 -1.58
N MET A 113 -0.84 5.65 -2.47
CA MET A 113 -0.75 4.96 -3.75
C MET A 113 0.25 5.58 -4.74
N ALA A 114 0.46 6.91 -4.77
CA ALA A 114 1.48 7.53 -5.63
C ALA A 114 2.89 7.23 -5.12
N THR A 115 3.03 7.19 -3.80
CA THR A 115 4.23 6.75 -3.12
C THR A 115 4.45 5.23 -3.24
N LEU A 116 3.39 4.41 -3.12
CA LEU A 116 3.39 2.97 -3.40
C LEU A 116 3.78 2.76 -4.85
N TRP A 117 3.29 3.57 -5.77
CA TRP A 117 3.62 3.48 -7.18
C TRP A 117 5.10 3.78 -7.45
N ASN A 118 5.65 4.79 -6.78
CA ASN A 118 7.10 5.04 -6.78
C ASN A 118 7.91 3.85 -6.27
N VAL A 119 7.43 3.20 -5.21
CA VAL A 119 8.09 2.06 -4.55
C VAL A 119 7.90 0.74 -5.29
N THR A 120 6.77 0.53 -5.96
CA THR A 120 6.40 -0.72 -6.64
C THR A 120 6.70 -0.72 -8.14
N TYR A 121 6.74 0.44 -8.81
CA TYR A 121 6.89 0.52 -10.27
C TYR A 121 8.09 1.35 -10.72
N ALA A 122 8.43 2.47 -10.05
CA ALA A 122 9.43 3.41 -10.57
C ALA A 122 10.89 2.93 -10.40
N SER A 123 11.17 2.13 -9.36
CA SER A 123 12.51 1.61 -9.03
C SER A 123 12.70 0.13 -9.39
N THR A 124 11.62 -0.62 -9.62
CA THR A 124 11.59 -2.08 -9.78
C THR A 124 11.80 -2.58 -11.21
N GLY A 125 11.62 -1.70 -12.21
CA GLY A 125 11.67 -2.11 -13.62
C GLY A 125 10.47 -2.94 -14.06
N LEU A 126 9.33 -2.82 -13.37
CA LEU A 126 8.09 -3.48 -13.78
C LEU A 126 7.51 -2.84 -15.05
N TRP A 127 7.43 -1.51 -15.10
CA TRP A 127 7.09 -0.80 -16.34
C TRP A 127 8.34 -0.64 -17.21
N MET A 128 8.30 -1.18 -18.43
CA MET A 128 9.46 -1.26 -19.33
C MET A 128 9.34 -0.35 -20.56
N GLY A 129 8.31 0.48 -20.61
CA GLY A 129 8.08 1.42 -21.72
C GLY A 129 6.73 1.27 -22.37
N LYS A 130 6.64 1.74 -23.61
CA LYS A 130 5.40 1.79 -24.39
C LYS A 130 5.72 1.57 -25.86
N THR A 131 4.71 1.22 -26.64
CA THR A 131 4.77 1.30 -28.11
C THR A 131 3.71 2.25 -28.63
N PHE A 132 4.02 2.83 -29.79
CA PHE A 132 3.17 3.75 -30.53
C PHE A 132 2.87 3.09 -31.88
N GLU A 133 1.65 2.62 -32.08
CA GLU A 133 1.29 1.85 -33.26
C GLU A 133 0.27 2.61 -34.12
N PRO A 134 0.32 2.47 -35.45
CA PRO A 134 -0.68 3.06 -36.31
C PRO A 134 -2.08 2.60 -35.92
N VAL A 135 -3.04 3.52 -36.02
CA VAL A 135 -4.45 3.29 -35.69
C VAL A 135 -5.31 3.79 -36.85
N ALA A 136 -6.29 2.99 -37.26
CA ALA A 136 -7.24 3.40 -38.29
C ALA A 136 -8.14 4.55 -37.79
N LYS A 137 -8.58 5.42 -38.68
CA LYS A 137 -9.40 6.59 -38.33
C LYS A 137 -10.68 6.19 -37.61
N GLU A 138 -11.30 5.10 -38.05
CA GLU A 138 -12.55 4.58 -37.50
C GLU A 138 -12.36 4.08 -36.07
N VAL A 139 -11.25 3.38 -35.80
CA VAL A 139 -10.90 2.92 -34.45
C VAL A 139 -10.56 4.11 -33.56
N PHE A 140 -9.78 5.07 -34.07
CA PHE A 140 -9.44 6.29 -33.34
C PHE A 140 -10.70 7.06 -32.92
N ALA A 141 -11.62 7.28 -33.87
CA ALA A 141 -12.89 7.96 -33.63
C ALA A 141 -13.74 7.24 -32.59
N ALA A 142 -13.84 5.91 -32.66
CA ALA A 142 -14.54 5.12 -31.67
C ALA A 142 -13.89 5.26 -30.27
N LYS A 143 -12.56 5.18 -30.18
CA LYS A 143 -11.84 5.23 -28.90
C LYS A 143 -11.86 6.60 -28.21
N CYS A 144 -12.06 7.68 -28.95
CA CYS A 144 -12.23 9.02 -28.38
C CYS A 144 -13.71 9.43 -28.24
N GLY A 145 -14.66 8.48 -28.20
CA GLY A 145 -16.09 8.77 -28.04
C GLY A 145 -16.67 9.64 -29.15
N HIS A 146 -16.08 9.60 -30.34
CA HIS A 146 -16.37 10.47 -31.47
C HIS A 146 -16.20 11.97 -31.21
N ASP A 147 -15.27 12.34 -30.32
CA ASP A 147 -14.95 13.75 -30.07
C ASP A 147 -14.57 14.51 -31.35
N PRO A 148 -15.29 15.59 -31.70
CA PRO A 148 -15.11 16.27 -32.98
C PRO A 148 -13.74 16.94 -33.11
N VAL A 149 -13.13 17.39 -32.01
CA VAL A 149 -11.82 18.06 -32.03
C VAL A 149 -10.70 17.04 -32.25
N ALA A 150 -10.73 15.92 -31.53
CA ALA A 150 -9.79 14.82 -31.68
C ALA A 150 -9.86 14.22 -33.09
N ILE A 151 -11.06 14.01 -33.64
CA ILE A 151 -11.25 13.53 -35.01
C ILE A 151 -10.76 14.54 -36.05
N PHE A 152 -10.99 15.84 -35.81
CA PHE A 152 -10.50 16.89 -36.71
C PHE A 152 -8.97 16.91 -36.77
N ASN A 153 -8.31 16.69 -35.63
CA ASN A 153 -6.85 16.65 -35.51
C ASN A 153 -6.24 15.28 -35.87
N TYR A 154 -7.04 14.28 -36.21
CA TYR A 154 -6.53 12.98 -36.62
C TYR A 154 -5.74 13.09 -37.93
N ASP A 155 -4.51 12.59 -37.91
CA ASP A 155 -3.64 12.43 -39.07
C ASP A 155 -2.97 11.05 -38.99
N PRO A 156 -3.14 10.17 -39.99
CA PRO A 156 -2.58 8.82 -39.97
C PRO A 156 -1.04 8.79 -39.85
N GLU A 157 -0.33 9.86 -40.25
CA GLU A 157 1.13 9.92 -40.16
C GLU A 157 1.62 10.10 -38.72
N VAL A 158 0.82 10.69 -37.84
CA VAL A 158 1.24 11.07 -36.47
C VAL A 158 0.32 10.59 -35.34
N ALA A 159 -0.93 10.24 -35.66
CA ALA A 159 -1.87 9.65 -34.72
C ALA A 159 -1.48 8.21 -34.43
N ARG A 160 -1.38 7.87 -33.15
CA ARG A 160 -1.05 6.51 -32.72
C ARG A 160 -1.99 6.07 -31.62
N ILE A 161 -2.22 4.77 -31.55
CA ILE A 161 -2.73 4.12 -30.34
C ILE A 161 -1.54 3.38 -29.72
N GLY A 162 -1.39 3.51 -28.41
CA GLY A 162 -0.25 2.95 -27.72
C GLY A 162 -0.63 2.06 -26.56
N ARG A 163 0.33 1.24 -26.15
CA ARG A 163 0.20 0.27 -25.06
C ARG A 163 1.48 0.27 -24.25
N ASN A 164 1.34 0.14 -22.94
CA ASN A 164 2.45 0.03 -21.99
C ASN A 164 3.01 -1.40 -21.98
N PHE A 165 4.27 -1.54 -21.57
CA PHE A 165 4.99 -2.79 -21.43
C PHE A 165 5.27 -3.10 -19.97
N PHE A 166 4.97 -4.33 -19.56
CA PHE A 166 5.16 -4.81 -18.19
C PHE A 166 6.00 -6.07 -18.14
N ARG A 167 6.97 -6.09 -17.23
CA ARG A 167 7.92 -7.17 -16.96
C ARG A 167 7.54 -7.89 -15.67
N GLU A 168 7.84 -9.18 -15.59
CA GLU A 168 7.76 -9.90 -14.31
C GLU A 168 8.96 -9.56 -13.41
N PRO A 169 8.78 -9.34 -12.10
CA PRO A 169 9.90 -9.09 -11.17
C PRO A 169 10.88 -10.29 -11.11
N ASP A 170 12.15 -10.06 -10.75
CA ASP A 170 13.23 -11.09 -10.81
C ASP A 170 13.14 -12.07 -9.63
N ASP A 171 13.03 -11.45 -8.47
CA ASP A 171 12.80 -12.05 -7.17
C ASP A 171 11.67 -11.21 -6.57
N PRO A 172 10.43 -11.44 -7.02
CA PRO A 172 9.31 -10.65 -6.56
C PRO A 172 9.25 -10.81 -5.04
N ASN A 173 9.47 -9.71 -4.31
CA ASN A 173 8.99 -9.69 -2.95
C ASN A 173 7.47 -9.95 -2.98
N PHE A 174 6.91 -10.38 -1.85
CA PHE A 174 5.51 -10.79 -1.76
C PHE A 174 4.52 -9.80 -2.42
N ILE A 175 4.77 -8.51 -2.25
CA ILE A 175 4.13 -7.35 -2.89
C ILE A 175 4.22 -7.42 -4.43
N GLN A 176 5.40 -7.61 -4.99
CA GLN A 176 5.64 -7.68 -6.42
C GLN A 176 5.09 -8.97 -7.06
N SER A 177 5.00 -10.08 -6.30
CA SER A 177 4.47 -11.37 -6.79
C SER A 177 2.97 -11.33 -7.11
N LEU A 178 2.23 -10.44 -6.44
CA LEU A 178 0.80 -10.25 -6.61
C LEU A 178 0.46 -9.11 -7.60
N GLY A 179 1.41 -8.23 -7.89
CA GLY A 179 1.20 -7.05 -8.73
C GLY A 179 0.80 -7.38 -10.17
N MET A 180 1.47 -8.31 -10.84
CA MET A 180 1.21 -8.61 -12.25
C MET A 180 -0.15 -9.27 -12.52
N PRO A 181 -0.62 -10.28 -11.76
CA PRO A 181 -1.97 -10.82 -11.93
C PRO A 181 -3.08 -9.78 -11.70
N VAL A 182 -2.93 -8.95 -10.66
CA VAL A 182 -3.88 -7.87 -10.35
C VAL A 182 -3.89 -6.83 -11.46
N LEU A 183 -2.73 -6.32 -11.88
CA LEU A 183 -2.62 -5.39 -13.00
C LEU A 183 -3.18 -5.97 -14.28
N THR A 184 -2.94 -7.27 -14.53
CA THR A 184 -3.46 -7.97 -15.70
C THR A 184 -4.97 -7.89 -15.76
N GLN A 185 -5.65 -8.13 -14.65
CA GLN A 185 -7.11 -8.02 -14.58
C GLN A 185 -7.59 -6.57 -14.66
N PHE A 186 -6.98 -5.66 -13.88
CA PHE A 186 -7.41 -4.27 -13.79
C PHE A 186 -7.20 -3.49 -15.08
N TRP A 187 -6.08 -3.70 -15.77
CA TRP A 187 -5.69 -2.93 -16.96
C TRP A 187 -5.90 -3.73 -18.25
N ASN A 188 -6.61 -4.86 -18.14
CA ASN A 188 -6.86 -5.79 -19.24
C ASN A 188 -5.57 -6.12 -20.01
N LEU A 189 -4.49 -6.44 -19.27
CA LEU A 189 -3.20 -6.70 -19.89
C LEU A 189 -3.27 -7.99 -20.71
N ARG A 190 -2.66 -7.94 -21.88
CA ARG A 190 -2.53 -9.05 -22.81
C ARG A 190 -1.10 -9.58 -22.77
N ASP A 191 -0.92 -10.81 -23.21
CA ASP A 191 0.42 -11.31 -23.50
C ASP A 191 1.06 -10.51 -24.63
N ARG A 192 2.40 -10.47 -24.62
CA ARG A 192 3.17 -9.92 -25.74
C ARG A 192 2.69 -10.53 -27.08
N PRO A 193 2.35 -9.70 -28.09
CA PRO A 193 2.07 -10.21 -29.43
C PRO A 193 3.33 -10.81 -30.05
N LEU A 194 3.19 -12.00 -30.64
CA LEU A 194 4.31 -12.73 -31.26
C LEU A 194 4.38 -12.51 -32.78
N ASP A 195 3.29 -12.10 -33.40
CA ASP A 195 3.18 -11.83 -34.83
C ASP A 195 2.11 -10.76 -35.14
N THR A 196 2.04 -10.34 -36.39
CA THR A 196 1.18 -9.24 -36.85
C THR A 196 -0.32 -9.59 -36.90
N ASN A 197 -0.67 -10.87 -36.77
CA ASN A 197 -2.06 -11.36 -36.80
C ASN A 197 -2.62 -11.60 -35.38
N ALA A 198 -1.86 -11.28 -34.34
CA ALA A 198 -2.29 -11.42 -32.95
C ALA A 198 -3.61 -10.66 -32.72
N GLN A 199 -4.60 -11.35 -32.16
CA GLN A 199 -5.96 -10.84 -32.04
C GLN A 199 -6.17 -9.95 -30.81
N GLY A 200 -7.13 -9.04 -30.94
CA GLY A 200 -7.61 -8.16 -29.87
C GLY A 200 -6.68 -7.00 -29.52
N PHE A 201 -5.84 -6.59 -30.46
CA PHE A 201 -5.19 -5.29 -30.43
C PHE A 201 -5.98 -4.33 -31.33
N ASP A 202 -6.27 -3.14 -30.82
CA ASP A 202 -6.95 -2.07 -31.57
C ASP A 202 -6.00 -1.33 -32.55
N SER A 203 -4.72 -1.71 -32.54
CA SER A 203 -3.65 -1.18 -33.37
C SER A 203 -3.34 -2.03 -34.60
N GLN A 204 -2.61 -1.45 -35.55
CA GLN A 204 -1.93 -2.21 -36.60
C GLN A 204 -0.55 -2.68 -36.12
N LEU A 205 -0.43 -3.96 -35.78
CA LEU A 205 0.85 -4.58 -35.40
C LEU A 205 1.78 -4.70 -36.62
N LEU A 206 2.88 -3.94 -36.62
CA LEU A 206 3.87 -3.98 -37.70
C LEU A 206 5.01 -4.94 -37.37
N ALA A 207 5.42 -5.76 -38.35
CA ALA A 207 6.52 -6.70 -38.18
C ALA A 207 7.84 -6.03 -37.74
N GLN A 208 8.10 -4.82 -38.23
CA GLN A 208 9.27 -4.02 -37.84
C GLN A 208 9.22 -3.57 -36.37
N ASN A 209 8.03 -3.26 -35.84
CA ASN A 209 7.84 -2.86 -34.46
C ASN A 209 8.00 -4.07 -33.53
N LEU A 210 7.38 -5.21 -33.88
CA LEU A 210 7.55 -6.47 -33.15
C LEU A 210 9.02 -6.95 -33.10
N ALA A 211 9.78 -6.72 -34.18
CA ALA A 211 11.21 -7.03 -34.19
C ALA A 211 12.00 -6.15 -33.20
N LYS A 212 11.70 -4.85 -33.15
CA LYS A 212 12.31 -3.90 -32.20
C LYS A 212 11.93 -4.20 -30.75
N GLU A 213 10.69 -4.64 -30.51
CA GLU A 213 10.19 -4.97 -29.18
C GLU A 213 11.03 -6.03 -28.48
N LYS A 214 11.68 -6.94 -29.22
CA LYS A 214 12.53 -8.00 -28.65
C LYS A 214 13.66 -7.46 -27.79
N ALA A 215 14.08 -6.21 -27.97
CA ALA A 215 15.09 -5.57 -27.13
C ALA A 215 14.59 -5.19 -25.73
N ILE A 216 13.27 -5.23 -25.50
CA ILE A 216 12.62 -4.81 -24.25
C ILE A 216 12.18 -6.06 -23.48
N PRO A 217 12.68 -6.29 -22.25
CA PRO A 217 12.35 -7.46 -21.43
C PRO A 217 10.96 -7.33 -20.81
N TYR A 218 9.89 -7.50 -21.60
CA TYR A 218 8.51 -7.44 -21.11
C TYR A 218 7.74 -8.72 -21.49
N VAL A 219 6.69 -9.03 -20.72
CA VAL A 219 5.84 -10.22 -20.91
C VAL A 219 4.36 -9.87 -21.12
N LYS A 220 3.88 -8.79 -20.51
CA LYS A 220 2.49 -8.31 -20.60
C LYS A 220 2.42 -6.89 -21.16
N THR A 221 1.30 -6.55 -21.79
CA THR A 221 1.09 -5.23 -22.42
C THR A 221 -0.36 -4.79 -22.33
N GLY A 222 -0.62 -3.50 -22.16
CA GLY A 222 -1.99 -2.96 -22.02
C GLY A 222 -1.95 -1.53 -21.49
N GLY A 223 -3.03 -1.07 -20.82
CA GLY A 223 -3.15 0.34 -20.42
C GLY A 223 -3.07 1.25 -21.64
N ILE A 224 -4.12 1.22 -22.45
CA ILE A 224 -4.14 1.80 -23.80
C ILE A 224 -4.27 3.32 -23.73
N PHE A 225 -3.66 4.02 -24.68
CA PHE A 225 -3.77 5.48 -24.84
C PHE A 225 -3.87 5.87 -26.31
N LEU A 226 -4.46 7.03 -26.58
CA LEU A 226 -4.39 7.69 -27.88
C LEU A 226 -3.33 8.79 -27.83
N SER A 227 -2.53 8.92 -28.89
CA SER A 227 -1.53 9.97 -28.98
C SER A 227 -1.60 10.80 -30.25
N LEU A 228 -1.45 12.11 -30.07
CA LEU A 228 -1.49 13.13 -31.11
C LEU A 228 -0.53 14.27 -30.75
N PRO A 229 0.03 15.00 -31.73
CA PRO A 229 0.65 16.29 -31.48
C PRO A 229 -0.36 17.28 -30.91
N GLY A 230 0.04 18.04 -29.90
CA GLY A 230 -0.84 18.99 -29.23
C GLY A 230 -0.08 20.08 -28.50
N LYS A 231 -0.81 20.86 -27.70
CA LYS A 231 -0.24 21.84 -26.76
C LYS A 231 -0.35 21.30 -25.35
N SER A 232 0.65 21.56 -24.53
CA SER A 232 0.65 21.13 -23.14
C SER A 232 -0.62 21.58 -22.41
N VAL A 233 -1.27 20.67 -21.68
CA VAL A 233 -2.42 20.99 -20.83
C VAL A 233 -2.02 21.64 -19.50
N VAL A 234 -0.75 21.53 -19.12
CA VAL A 234 -0.19 22.21 -17.94
C VAL A 234 -0.08 23.70 -18.21
N GLY A 235 -0.72 24.53 -17.38
CA GLY A 235 -0.81 25.97 -17.57
C GLY A 235 0.57 26.66 -17.62
N GLU A 236 1.51 26.23 -16.78
CA GLU A 236 2.87 26.76 -16.68
C GLU A 236 3.73 26.50 -17.92
N MET A 237 3.25 25.66 -18.85
CA MET A 237 3.92 25.41 -20.13
C MET A 237 3.45 26.38 -21.23
N ASN A 238 2.58 27.36 -20.95
CA ASN A 238 2.14 28.42 -21.87
C ASN A 238 1.87 27.96 -23.31
N GLY A 239 1.19 26.82 -23.48
CA GLY A 239 0.83 26.28 -24.80
C GLY A 239 1.99 25.66 -25.59
N LYS A 240 3.08 25.26 -24.92
CA LYS A 240 4.19 24.52 -25.51
C LYS A 240 3.71 23.34 -26.35
N ALA A 241 4.26 23.19 -27.55
CA ALA A 241 4.01 22.00 -28.37
C ALA A 241 4.62 20.74 -27.73
N VAL A 242 3.83 19.67 -27.67
CA VAL A 242 4.19 18.37 -27.09
C VAL A 242 3.54 17.24 -27.90
N TYR A 243 4.02 16.01 -27.74
CA TYR A 243 3.30 14.83 -28.20
C TYR A 243 2.52 14.26 -27.01
N GLN A 244 1.19 14.35 -27.06
CA GLN A 244 0.33 14.01 -25.92
C GLN A 244 -0.14 12.58 -26.02
N LEU A 245 -0.19 11.89 -24.89
CA LEU A 245 -0.73 10.55 -24.71
C LEU A 245 -1.91 10.67 -23.75
N ASN A 246 -3.13 10.61 -24.26
CA ASN A 246 -4.33 10.73 -23.45
C ASN A 246 -4.90 9.34 -23.15
N TYR A 247 -4.88 8.98 -21.87
CA TYR A 247 -5.40 7.70 -21.36
C TYR A 247 -6.89 7.78 -21.02
N ARG A 248 -7.43 8.99 -20.86
CA ARG A 248 -8.65 9.22 -20.11
C ARG A 248 -9.93 8.91 -20.88
N TRP A 249 -9.84 8.77 -22.20
CA TRP A 249 -11.01 8.49 -23.02
C TRP A 249 -11.73 7.24 -22.53
N HIS A 250 -13.04 7.38 -22.30
CA HIS A 250 -13.87 6.32 -21.73
C HIS A 250 -13.72 4.99 -22.47
N ASP A 251 -13.75 5.02 -23.81
CA ASP A 251 -13.74 3.83 -24.66
C ASP A 251 -12.34 3.17 -24.80
N LEU A 252 -11.32 3.72 -24.12
CA LEU A 252 -10.06 3.03 -23.85
C LEU A 252 -10.15 2.10 -22.63
N HIS A 253 -11.25 2.18 -21.87
CA HIS A 253 -11.48 1.52 -20.59
C HIS A 253 -10.33 1.73 -19.59
N PRO A 254 -9.93 2.99 -19.31
CA PRO A 254 -8.85 3.26 -18.39
C PRO A 254 -9.24 2.88 -16.97
N ALA A 255 -8.33 2.22 -16.26
CA ALA A 255 -8.44 2.01 -14.81
C ALA A 255 -7.76 3.15 -14.07
N PHE A 256 -8.26 3.51 -12.89
CA PHE A 256 -7.56 4.45 -12.01
C PHE A 256 -6.10 3.99 -11.75
N PRO A 257 -5.09 4.89 -11.80
CA PRO A 257 -5.19 6.33 -11.99
C PRO A 257 -5.16 6.83 -13.45
N MET A 258 -5.10 5.93 -14.45
CA MET A 258 -5.03 6.29 -15.88
C MET A 258 -6.23 7.10 -16.38
N THR A 259 -7.38 6.98 -15.71
CA THR A 259 -8.58 7.79 -15.92
C THR A 259 -8.34 9.30 -15.77
N ARG A 260 -7.22 9.70 -15.16
CA ARG A 260 -6.79 11.09 -14.97
C ARG A 260 -5.50 11.44 -15.68
N LEU A 261 -4.88 10.48 -16.34
CA LEU A 261 -3.52 10.60 -16.83
C LEU A 261 -3.47 11.17 -18.26
N ILE A 262 -2.66 12.20 -18.43
CA ILE A 262 -2.09 12.57 -19.72
C ILE A 262 -0.58 12.53 -19.57
N ASP A 263 0.11 11.84 -20.47
CA ASP A 263 1.54 12.08 -20.59
C ASP A 263 1.83 13.05 -21.73
N GLU A 264 2.90 13.81 -21.59
CA GLU A 264 3.36 14.72 -22.62
C GLU A 264 4.84 14.50 -22.88
N LEU A 265 5.21 14.33 -24.14
CA LEU A 265 6.58 13.99 -24.56
C LEU A 265 7.22 15.09 -25.39
N VAL A 266 8.52 15.27 -25.19
CA VAL A 266 9.41 16.04 -26.07
C VAL A 266 10.71 15.28 -26.30
N GLN A 267 11.33 15.46 -27.45
CA GLN A 267 12.64 14.93 -27.76
C GLN A 267 13.74 15.86 -27.23
N ILE A 268 14.73 15.28 -26.54
CA ILE A 268 15.86 16.03 -25.96
C ILE A 268 17.22 15.58 -26.50
N GLU A 269 17.31 14.37 -27.06
CA GLU A 269 18.45 13.86 -27.82
C GLU A 269 17.95 12.87 -28.88
N ASP A 270 18.78 12.54 -29.86
CA ASP A 270 18.47 11.50 -30.84
C ASP A 270 18.08 10.18 -30.15
N GLY A 271 16.87 9.70 -30.43
CA GLY A 271 16.30 8.53 -29.76
C GLY A 271 16.05 8.65 -28.25
N VAL A 272 16.08 9.84 -27.64
CA VAL A 272 15.78 10.04 -26.21
C VAL A 272 14.75 11.14 -26.02
N TYR A 273 13.64 10.77 -25.41
CA TYR A 273 12.49 11.63 -25.16
C TYR A 273 12.25 11.76 -23.67
N LEU A 274 12.00 12.98 -23.23
CA LEU A 274 11.63 13.31 -21.87
C LEU A 274 10.13 13.51 -21.81
N GLY A 275 9.48 12.77 -20.92
CA GLY A 275 8.07 12.86 -20.64
C GLY A 275 7.78 13.53 -19.30
N GLN A 276 6.67 14.24 -19.23
CA GLN A 276 6.03 14.61 -17.97
C GLN A 276 4.73 13.83 -17.79
N LEU A 277 4.48 13.43 -16.54
CA LEU A 277 3.28 12.71 -16.10
C LEU A 277 2.29 13.75 -15.58
N VAL A 278 1.17 13.99 -16.27
CA VAL A 278 0.21 15.04 -15.93
C VAL A 278 -1.09 14.42 -15.44
N MET A 279 -1.52 14.79 -14.23
CA MET A 279 -2.78 14.32 -13.66
C MET A 279 -3.84 15.41 -13.69
N ALA A 280 -5.07 15.02 -14.03
CA ALA A 280 -6.25 15.85 -13.80
C ALA A 280 -6.55 15.95 -12.29
N THR A 281 -6.70 17.17 -11.76
CA THR A 281 -6.84 17.45 -10.32
C THR A 281 -8.27 17.82 -9.89
N HIS A 282 -9.09 18.35 -10.79
CA HIS A 282 -10.48 18.79 -10.52
C HIS A 282 -11.53 17.79 -11.02
N HIS A 283 -11.13 16.58 -11.41
CA HIS A 283 -11.99 15.56 -11.99
C HIS A 283 -11.84 14.22 -11.28
N TYR A 284 -12.96 13.55 -10.99
CA TYR A 284 -12.99 12.25 -10.32
C TYR A 284 -13.57 11.16 -11.23
N SER A 285 -12.72 10.22 -11.64
CA SER A 285 -13.10 9.02 -12.37
C SER A 285 -12.28 7.83 -11.89
N LEU A 286 -12.93 6.74 -11.51
CA LEU A 286 -12.29 5.46 -11.21
C LEU A 286 -12.27 4.49 -12.41
N GLY A 287 -12.98 4.83 -13.48
CA GLY A 287 -13.03 4.08 -14.74
C GLY A 287 -14.24 3.17 -14.83
N THR A 288 -14.20 2.31 -15.85
CA THR A 288 -15.26 1.35 -16.17
C THR A 288 -14.84 -0.03 -15.71
N LEU A 289 -15.58 -0.59 -14.77
CA LEU A 289 -15.32 -1.92 -14.24
C LEU A 289 -16.02 -2.97 -15.12
N GLN A 290 -15.23 -3.77 -15.85
CA GLN A 290 -15.71 -4.95 -16.57
C GLN A 290 -15.40 -6.20 -15.75
N ILE A 291 -16.45 -6.89 -15.30
CA ILE A 291 -16.32 -8.10 -14.48
C ILE A 291 -16.56 -9.33 -15.37
N PRO A 292 -15.53 -10.11 -15.76
CA PRO A 292 -15.65 -11.18 -16.77
C PRO A 292 -16.49 -12.40 -16.34
N LEU A 293 -17.20 -12.35 -15.22
CA LEU A 293 -18.02 -13.45 -14.70
C LEU A 293 -19.46 -13.51 -15.25
N PHE A 294 -19.85 -12.62 -16.16
CA PHE A 294 -21.21 -12.53 -16.71
C PHE A 294 -21.38 -13.05 -18.16
N GLY A 295 -20.48 -13.92 -18.61
CA GLY A 295 -20.49 -14.48 -19.97
C GLY A 295 -19.72 -13.62 -20.97
N ASP A 296 -19.88 -13.88 -22.27
CA ASP A 296 -19.06 -13.28 -23.34
C ASP A 296 -19.18 -11.73 -23.45
N HIS A 297 -20.15 -11.13 -22.75
CA HIS A 297 -20.37 -9.68 -22.69
C HIS A 297 -20.74 -9.22 -21.26
N PRO A 298 -19.75 -8.90 -20.39
CA PRO A 298 -20.03 -8.49 -19.03
C PRO A 298 -20.61 -7.06 -18.93
N PRO A 299 -21.48 -6.77 -17.94
CA PRO A 299 -22.00 -5.43 -17.70
C PRO A 299 -20.87 -4.49 -17.27
N GLU A 300 -20.87 -3.29 -17.84
CA GLU A 300 -19.92 -2.21 -17.55
C GLU A 300 -20.45 -1.31 -16.44
N TRP A 301 -19.68 -1.10 -15.37
CA TRP A 301 -20.04 -0.20 -14.28
C TRP A 301 -19.12 1.02 -14.28
N GLU A 302 -19.68 2.19 -14.57
CA GLU A 302 -18.97 3.47 -14.50
C GLU A 302 -18.92 3.98 -13.06
N LEU A 303 -17.71 4.25 -12.57
CA LEU A 303 -17.49 4.81 -11.23
C LEU A 303 -16.87 6.21 -11.35
N GLY A 304 -17.66 7.24 -11.09
CA GLY A 304 -17.25 8.66 -11.20
C GLY A 304 -17.70 9.32 -12.50
N GLU A 305 -17.15 10.49 -12.80
CA GLU A 305 -17.42 11.25 -14.02
C GLU A 305 -16.49 10.76 -15.14
N ALA A 306 -17.03 10.38 -16.30
CA ALA A 306 -16.21 10.00 -17.43
C ALA A 306 -15.59 11.25 -18.09
N TYR A 307 -14.35 11.14 -18.59
CA TYR A 307 -13.74 12.21 -19.36
C TYR A 307 -14.50 12.41 -20.67
N THR A 308 -14.96 13.64 -20.92
CA THR A 308 -15.84 13.96 -22.06
C THR A 308 -15.12 14.61 -23.23
N GLY A 309 -13.85 15.00 -23.08
CA GLY A 309 -13.17 15.82 -24.08
C GLY A 309 -13.61 17.28 -24.13
N ASP A 310 -14.61 17.68 -23.33
CA ASP A 310 -15.15 19.04 -23.33
C ASP A 310 -14.15 20.04 -22.74
N ASN A 311 -13.63 20.93 -23.58
CA ASN A 311 -12.71 21.99 -23.19
C ASN A 311 -13.36 23.10 -22.33
N SER A 312 -14.68 23.07 -22.14
CA SER A 312 -15.38 23.96 -21.20
C SER A 312 -15.24 23.52 -19.74
N VAL A 313 -14.90 22.24 -19.51
CA VAL A 313 -14.68 21.68 -18.18
C VAL A 313 -13.25 21.97 -17.74
N ASP A 314 -13.10 22.65 -16.59
CA ASP A 314 -11.80 22.80 -15.96
C ASP A 314 -11.41 21.52 -15.24
N TYR A 315 -10.63 20.68 -15.91
CA TYR A 315 -10.12 19.45 -15.34
C TYR A 315 -9.02 19.66 -14.30
N GLY A 316 -8.40 20.85 -14.23
CA GLY A 316 -7.19 21.15 -13.46
C GLY A 316 -6.02 20.23 -13.82
N TYR A 317 -4.84 20.74 -14.19
CA TYR A 317 -3.72 19.86 -14.57
C TYR A 317 -2.47 20.19 -13.79
N GLN A 318 -1.84 19.15 -13.25
CA GLN A 318 -0.59 19.25 -12.50
C GLN A 318 0.44 18.28 -13.06
N ASN A 319 1.69 18.75 -13.22
CA ASN A 319 2.82 17.85 -13.46
C ASN A 319 3.15 17.11 -12.15
N ASN A 320 3.01 15.80 -12.22
CA ASN A 320 3.20 14.84 -11.15
C ASN A 320 4.49 14.02 -11.32
N GLY A 321 5.37 14.31 -12.27
CA GLY A 321 6.60 13.55 -12.43
C GLY A 321 7.21 13.60 -13.81
N PHE A 322 8.37 12.95 -13.95
CA PHE A 322 9.07 12.78 -15.21
C PHE A 322 9.38 11.32 -15.50
N PHE A 323 9.42 10.98 -16.78
CA PHE A 323 9.84 9.68 -17.27
C PHE A 323 10.59 9.82 -18.60
N LEU A 324 11.27 8.79 -19.04
CA LEU A 324 11.97 8.75 -20.33
C LEU A 324 11.35 7.71 -21.25
N MET A 325 11.43 8.00 -22.54
CA MET A 325 11.22 7.03 -23.61
C MET A 325 12.49 7.00 -24.47
N ILE A 326 13.10 5.83 -24.60
CA ILE A 326 14.39 5.65 -25.28
C ILE A 326 14.18 4.68 -26.45
N ASP A 327 14.68 5.04 -27.64
CA ASP A 327 14.57 4.18 -28.81
C ASP A 327 15.30 2.85 -28.57
N THR A 328 14.66 1.74 -28.91
CA THR A 328 15.24 0.39 -28.89
C THR A 328 16.57 0.26 -29.63
N ALA A 329 16.85 1.10 -30.64
CA ALA A 329 18.15 1.17 -31.30
C ALA A 329 19.30 1.50 -30.32
N ARG A 330 18.98 2.19 -29.20
CA ARG A 330 19.90 2.55 -28.12
C ARG A 330 19.79 1.63 -26.90
N ALA A 331 19.16 0.45 -27.02
CA ALA A 331 18.91 -0.45 -25.89
C ALA A 331 20.17 -0.80 -25.08
N ARG A 332 21.31 -1.03 -25.75
CA ARG A 332 22.58 -1.31 -25.05
C ARG A 332 23.09 -0.14 -24.24
N GLU A 333 22.94 1.09 -24.75
CA GLU A 333 23.33 2.31 -24.03
C GLU A 333 22.37 2.56 -22.86
N ALA A 334 21.06 2.33 -23.05
CA ALA A 334 20.06 2.47 -21.99
C ALA A 334 20.35 1.53 -20.80
N PHE A 335 20.77 0.29 -21.08
CA PHE A 335 21.06 -0.73 -20.06
C PHE A 335 22.52 -0.76 -19.57
N ALA A 336 23.34 0.23 -19.96
CA ALA A 336 24.72 0.35 -19.53
C ALA A 336 24.83 0.69 -18.03
N ASP A 337 25.99 0.42 -17.41
CA ASP A 337 26.21 0.58 -15.96
C ASP A 337 26.13 2.05 -15.52
N GLU A 338 26.50 2.96 -16.41
CA GLU A 338 26.45 4.41 -16.27
C GLU A 338 25.04 5.00 -16.46
N ALA A 339 24.13 4.26 -17.11
CA ALA A 339 22.75 4.69 -17.39
C ALA A 339 21.75 3.98 -16.44
N PHE A 340 21.02 2.97 -16.92
CA PHE A 340 19.95 2.29 -16.19
C PHE A 340 20.19 0.77 -16.11
N PRO A 341 21.22 0.31 -15.39
CA PRO A 341 21.59 -1.11 -15.34
C PRO A 341 20.51 -2.00 -14.71
N ASN A 342 19.64 -1.46 -13.87
CA ASN A 342 18.52 -2.19 -13.26
C ASN A 342 17.44 -2.63 -14.26
N LEU A 343 17.40 -2.03 -15.45
CA LEU A 343 16.45 -2.39 -16.52
C LEU A 343 16.98 -3.46 -17.48
N ARG A 344 18.22 -3.92 -17.28
CA ARG A 344 18.87 -4.90 -18.13
C ARG A 344 18.06 -6.21 -18.18
N PRO A 345 17.93 -6.84 -19.36
CA PRO A 345 17.34 -8.19 -19.45
C PRO A 345 18.10 -9.19 -18.56
N ARG A 346 17.40 -10.23 -18.12
CA ARG A 346 17.91 -11.34 -17.33
C ARG A 346 17.99 -12.63 -18.15
N PRO A 347 18.73 -13.65 -17.69
CA PRO A 347 18.70 -14.97 -18.33
C PRO A 347 17.27 -15.47 -18.52
N GLY A 348 16.91 -15.79 -19.76
CA GLY A 348 15.57 -16.29 -20.11
C GLY A 348 14.58 -15.23 -20.61
N GLU A 349 14.87 -13.95 -20.43
CA GLU A 349 14.03 -12.88 -20.94
C GLU A 349 14.36 -12.47 -22.37
N SER A 350 13.38 -11.87 -23.06
CA SER A 350 13.64 -11.19 -24.34
C SER A 350 14.65 -10.07 -24.15
N GLY A 351 15.57 -9.93 -25.08
CA GLY A 351 16.64 -8.95 -25.03
C GLY A 351 17.91 -9.54 -24.44
N TRP A 352 17.84 -10.65 -23.68
CA TRP A 352 19.04 -11.28 -23.11
C TRP A 352 19.96 -11.81 -24.21
N LYS A 353 19.43 -12.65 -25.11
CA LYS A 353 20.20 -13.21 -26.23
C LYS A 353 20.35 -12.19 -27.35
N GLU A 354 19.28 -11.45 -27.65
CA GLU A 354 19.24 -10.46 -28.72
C GLU A 354 20.27 -9.35 -28.52
N LEU A 355 20.54 -8.98 -27.26
CA LEU A 355 21.56 -7.99 -26.91
C LEU A 355 22.91 -8.64 -26.52
N GLY A 356 23.02 -9.97 -26.50
CA GLY A 356 24.28 -10.72 -26.34
C GLY A 356 24.80 -10.86 -24.89
N TYR A 357 23.91 -10.84 -23.90
CA TYR A 357 24.22 -11.02 -22.48
C TYR A 357 24.44 -12.49 -22.06
N ASP A 358 24.11 -13.44 -22.93
CA ASP A 358 24.31 -14.89 -22.75
C ASP A 358 25.78 -15.34 -22.78
N LYS A 359 26.72 -14.39 -22.96
CA LYS A 359 28.16 -14.64 -22.93
C LYS A 359 28.67 -14.59 -21.48
N PRO A 360 29.45 -15.60 -21.03
CA PRO A 360 29.69 -15.82 -19.61
C PRO A 360 30.48 -14.69 -18.93
N ARG A 361 29.97 -14.25 -17.78
CA ARG A 361 30.68 -13.46 -16.77
C ARG A 361 30.56 -14.21 -15.44
N THR A 362 31.67 -14.40 -14.75
CA THR A 362 31.83 -15.30 -13.58
C THR A 362 31.48 -14.63 -12.26
N THR A 363 30.59 -15.24 -11.45
CA THR A 363 30.47 -15.02 -9.99
C THR A 363 29.97 -16.27 -9.25
N LYS A 364 30.34 -16.36 -7.96
CA LYS A 364 30.28 -17.52 -7.03
C LYS A 364 28.98 -17.59 -6.18
N PRO A 365 28.62 -18.77 -5.60
CA PRO A 365 27.45 -18.96 -4.74
C PRO A 365 27.74 -19.30 -3.24
N GLY A 366 26.71 -19.18 -2.38
CA GLY A 366 26.56 -19.76 -1.02
C GLY A 366 25.29 -19.20 -0.33
N ALA A 367 24.45 -19.92 0.44
CA ALA A 367 24.65 -21.09 1.31
C ALA A 367 23.37 -21.95 1.53
N ALA A 368 23.47 -23.02 2.36
CA ALA A 368 22.48 -24.08 2.65
C ALA A 368 22.43 -24.39 4.21
N PRO A 369 21.64 -25.36 4.78
CA PRO A 369 20.69 -25.15 5.89
C PRO A 369 20.95 -25.92 7.23
N ASP A 370 20.13 -25.64 8.26
CA ASP A 370 20.09 -26.29 9.60
C ASP A 370 19.31 -27.62 9.66
N GLY A 371 19.77 -28.57 10.48
CA GLY A 371 19.51 -30.02 10.39
C GLY A 371 18.32 -30.63 11.17
N VAL A 372 17.13 -30.00 11.17
CA VAL A 372 15.87 -30.66 11.60
C VAL A 372 14.88 -30.59 10.44
N ASP A 373 14.23 -31.71 10.08
CA ASP A 373 13.12 -31.69 9.13
C ASP A 373 11.88 -31.08 9.80
N TRP A 374 11.74 -29.77 9.64
CA TRP A 374 10.62 -29.00 10.18
C TRP A 374 9.30 -29.22 9.44
N VAL A 375 9.28 -29.97 8.33
CA VAL A 375 8.04 -30.28 7.59
C VAL A 375 7.31 -31.46 8.22
N ASN A 376 8.00 -32.58 8.41
CA ASN A 376 7.40 -33.81 8.97
C ASN A 376 8.19 -34.42 10.14
N GLY A 377 9.47 -34.09 10.31
CA GLY A 377 10.34 -34.66 11.34
C GLY A 377 9.93 -34.33 12.78
N TRP A 378 9.12 -33.29 13.00
CA TRP A 378 8.52 -32.98 14.31
C TRP A 378 7.62 -34.10 14.85
N ARG A 379 7.15 -35.02 14.00
CA ARG A 379 6.31 -36.17 14.41
C ARG A 379 7.08 -37.19 15.23
N ASP A 380 8.39 -37.25 15.06
CA ASP A 380 9.28 -38.17 15.75
C ASP A 380 9.79 -37.60 17.09
N ASP A 381 9.52 -36.31 17.35
CA ASP A 381 9.82 -35.62 18.62
C ASP A 381 8.53 -35.53 19.46
N PRO A 382 8.43 -36.22 20.62
CA PRO A 382 7.22 -36.22 21.44
C PRO A 382 6.81 -34.83 21.97
N GLU A 383 7.77 -33.93 22.22
CA GLU A 383 7.47 -32.58 22.72
C GLU A 383 6.92 -31.70 21.60
N LEU A 384 7.54 -31.73 20.42
CA LEU A 384 7.04 -31.00 19.25
C LEU A 384 5.70 -31.57 18.77
N GLN A 385 5.54 -32.89 18.74
CA GLN A 385 4.26 -33.52 18.42
C GLN A 385 3.15 -33.02 19.36
N ARG A 386 3.38 -33.07 20.69
CA ARG A 386 2.42 -32.55 21.67
C ARG A 386 2.10 -31.07 21.44
N LYS A 387 3.11 -30.23 21.26
CA LYS A 387 2.94 -28.78 21.01
C LYS A 387 2.14 -28.53 19.73
N PHE A 388 2.46 -29.24 18.66
CA PHE A 388 1.90 -29.00 17.33
C PHE A 388 0.50 -29.56 17.12
N THR A 389 0.03 -30.50 17.96
CA THR A 389 -1.28 -31.13 17.81
C THR A 389 -2.25 -30.87 18.96
N THR A 390 -1.87 -30.11 19.98
CA THR A 390 -2.72 -29.85 21.16
C THR A 390 -3.27 -28.43 21.15
N PHE A 391 -4.60 -28.29 21.09
CA PHE A 391 -5.25 -27.00 21.22
C PHE A 391 -5.34 -26.53 22.69
N CYS A 392 -5.30 -25.22 22.88
CA CYS A 392 -5.67 -24.52 24.10
C CYS A 392 -7.05 -23.88 23.88
N LEU A 393 -8.12 -24.47 24.43
CA LEU A 393 -9.50 -24.05 24.16
C LEU A 393 -10.30 -23.85 25.44
N GLU A 394 -11.21 -22.89 25.39
CA GLU A 394 -12.32 -22.71 26.31
C GLU A 394 -13.66 -23.04 25.63
N ALA A 395 -14.74 -23.12 26.41
CA ALA A 395 -16.07 -23.33 25.87
C ALA A 395 -16.50 -22.10 25.05
N SER A 396 -16.87 -22.32 23.78
CA SER A 396 -17.40 -21.26 22.92
C SER A 396 -18.57 -20.54 23.61
N PRO A 397 -18.71 -19.22 23.41
CA PRO A 397 -19.90 -18.49 23.79
C PRO A 397 -21.17 -18.88 23.00
N LYS A 398 -21.02 -19.62 21.89
CA LYS A 398 -22.12 -20.08 21.03
C LYS A 398 -22.28 -21.59 21.09
N ASP A 399 -23.49 -22.05 21.38
CA ASP A 399 -23.80 -23.47 21.57
C ASP A 399 -23.75 -24.28 20.26
N ASP A 400 -23.89 -23.63 19.10
CA ASP A 400 -23.91 -24.26 17.77
C ASP A 400 -22.51 -24.40 17.13
N ASP A 401 -21.45 -23.97 17.82
CA ASP A 401 -20.08 -23.99 17.32
C ASP A 401 -19.44 -25.38 17.24
N GLY A 402 -20.07 -26.46 17.70
CA GLY A 402 -19.51 -27.82 17.68
C GLY A 402 -18.12 -27.95 18.33
N ASP A 403 -17.42 -29.08 18.10
CA ASP A 403 -16.05 -29.28 18.59
C ASP A 403 -15.02 -28.91 17.52
N VAL A 404 -14.26 -27.83 17.75
CA VAL A 404 -13.21 -27.39 16.81
C VAL A 404 -12.03 -28.36 16.73
N ARG A 405 -11.89 -29.31 17.67
CA ARG A 405 -10.86 -30.36 17.61
C ARG A 405 -11.03 -31.29 16.41
N GLU A 406 -12.26 -31.44 15.91
CA GLU A 406 -12.58 -32.23 14.72
C GLU A 406 -11.97 -31.64 13.44
N LEU A 407 -11.51 -30.38 13.47
CA LEU A 407 -10.86 -29.73 12.34
C LEU A 407 -9.47 -30.31 12.05
N LEU A 408 -8.79 -30.86 13.07
CA LEU A 408 -7.42 -31.37 12.98
C LEU A 408 -7.41 -32.81 12.47
N GLN A 409 -6.72 -33.06 11.35
CA GLN A 409 -6.64 -34.42 10.79
C GLN A 409 -5.52 -35.25 11.43
N PRO A 410 -5.61 -36.59 11.44
CA PRO A 410 -4.53 -37.46 11.91
C PRO A 410 -3.21 -37.19 11.17
N GLY A 411 -2.14 -36.94 11.94
CA GLY A 411 -0.81 -36.64 11.40
C GLY A 411 -0.59 -35.20 10.93
N GLU A 412 -1.58 -34.33 11.08
CA GLU A 412 -1.52 -32.90 10.75
C GLU A 412 -1.12 -32.09 12.00
N SER A 413 -0.30 -31.03 11.85
CA SER A 413 -0.15 -30.01 12.89
C SER A 413 -1.30 -29.00 12.84
N ILE A 414 -1.54 -28.25 13.92
CA ILE A 414 -2.53 -27.16 13.94
C ILE A 414 -2.19 -26.09 12.88
N LEU A 415 -0.91 -25.82 12.62
CA LEU A 415 -0.52 -24.88 11.58
C LEU A 415 -0.79 -25.43 10.17
N GLN A 416 -0.54 -26.72 9.91
CA GLN A 416 -0.93 -27.36 8.64
C GLN A 416 -2.45 -27.37 8.45
N MET A 417 -3.21 -27.60 9.53
CA MET A 417 -4.67 -27.47 9.52
C MET A 417 -5.09 -26.05 9.12
N LEU A 418 -4.49 -25.02 9.72
CA LEU A 418 -4.76 -23.63 9.36
C LEU A 418 -4.41 -23.34 7.90
N GLN A 419 -3.30 -23.85 7.38
CA GLN A 419 -2.91 -23.70 5.96
C GLN A 419 -3.96 -24.33 5.03
N ARG A 420 -4.45 -25.52 5.38
CA ARG A 420 -5.52 -26.20 4.64
C ARG A 420 -6.83 -25.42 4.69
N GLN A 421 -7.22 -24.88 5.85
CA GLN A 421 -8.43 -24.06 5.95
C GLN A 421 -8.26 -22.74 5.19
N GLN A 422 -7.09 -22.10 5.27
CA GLN A 422 -6.74 -20.91 4.52
C GLN A 422 -6.93 -21.13 3.02
N GLY A 423 -6.43 -22.25 2.47
CA GLY A 423 -6.64 -22.62 1.06
C GLY A 423 -8.11 -22.80 0.69
N LYS A 424 -8.93 -23.41 1.57
CA LYS A 424 -10.38 -23.54 1.35
C LYS A 424 -11.10 -22.19 1.39
N ILE A 425 -10.76 -21.34 2.35
CA ILE A 425 -11.34 -20.00 2.49
C ILE A 425 -10.97 -19.18 1.27
N SER A 426 -9.69 -19.10 0.90
CA SER A 426 -9.24 -18.36 -0.28
C SER A 426 -9.90 -18.86 -1.57
N ALA A 427 -10.10 -20.17 -1.72
CA ALA A 427 -10.81 -20.72 -2.87
C ALA A 427 -12.30 -20.32 -2.89
N ALA A 428 -12.93 -20.18 -1.72
CA ALA A 428 -14.34 -19.78 -1.61
C ALA A 428 -14.52 -18.25 -1.70
N SER A 429 -13.74 -17.48 -0.95
CA SER A 429 -13.82 -16.01 -0.86
C SER A 429 -13.24 -15.29 -2.07
N GLY A 430 -12.45 -15.97 -2.91
CA GLY A 430 -11.93 -15.42 -4.16
C GLY A 430 -13.03 -14.97 -5.15
N PHE A 431 -14.24 -15.53 -5.02
CA PHE A 431 -15.41 -15.19 -5.85
C PHE A 431 -16.58 -14.60 -5.06
N ASP A 432 -16.60 -14.80 -3.74
CA ASP A 432 -17.73 -14.50 -2.86
C ASP A 432 -17.24 -14.25 -1.41
N ASP A 433 -16.72 -13.06 -1.13
CA ASP A 433 -16.10 -12.72 0.17
C ASP A 433 -17.15 -12.35 1.22
N HIS A 434 -17.75 -13.37 1.81
CA HIS A 434 -18.65 -13.22 2.94
C HIS A 434 -18.08 -13.91 4.19
N LEU A 435 -18.38 -13.35 5.36
CA LEU A 435 -17.98 -13.90 6.66
C LEU A 435 -18.38 -15.37 6.87
N ARG A 436 -19.41 -15.87 6.18
CA ARG A 436 -19.79 -17.30 6.21
C ARG A 436 -18.66 -18.24 5.80
N HIS A 437 -17.77 -17.81 4.91
CA HIS A 437 -16.62 -18.62 4.48
C HIS A 437 -15.55 -18.68 5.57
N PHE A 438 -15.49 -17.66 6.42
CA PHE A 438 -14.56 -17.53 7.54
C PHE A 438 -15.12 -18.18 8.82
N GLU A 439 -16.29 -18.81 8.77
CA GLU A 439 -16.96 -19.35 9.96
C GLU A 439 -16.10 -20.38 10.71
N VAL A 440 -15.26 -21.14 10.00
CA VAL A 440 -14.29 -22.05 10.63
C VAL A 440 -13.29 -21.30 11.52
N LEU A 441 -12.84 -20.11 11.10
CA LEU A 441 -11.95 -19.24 11.88
C LEU A 441 -12.71 -18.51 12.98
N ASN A 442 -13.96 -18.08 12.73
CA ASN A 442 -14.82 -17.48 13.74
C ASN A 442 -15.04 -18.45 14.92
N ARG A 443 -15.35 -19.72 14.63
CA ARG A 443 -15.52 -20.80 15.62
C ARG A 443 -14.24 -21.05 16.42
N LEU A 444 -13.10 -21.15 15.71
CA LEU A 444 -11.81 -21.35 16.35
C LEU A 444 -11.44 -20.17 17.26
N PHE A 445 -11.69 -18.93 16.81
CA PHE A 445 -11.46 -17.72 17.60
C PHE A 445 -12.34 -17.68 18.86
N ARG A 446 -13.63 -17.98 18.74
CA ARG A 446 -14.55 -18.07 19.88
C ARG A 446 -14.13 -19.12 20.90
N ALA A 447 -13.54 -20.24 20.46
CA ALA A 447 -13.05 -21.30 21.34
C ALA A 447 -11.63 -21.07 21.89
N GLY A 448 -10.82 -20.18 21.31
CA GLY A 448 -9.45 -19.90 21.81
C GLY A 448 -9.47 -19.21 23.18
N VAL A 449 -8.38 -19.25 23.95
CA VAL A 449 -8.33 -18.64 25.29
C VAL A 449 -7.75 -17.23 25.19
N ALA A 450 -8.36 -16.23 25.84
CA ALA A 450 -7.79 -14.88 25.88
C ALA A 450 -6.44 -14.89 26.64
N PRO A 451 -5.36 -14.32 26.07
CA PRO A 451 -4.14 -14.03 26.82
C PRO A 451 -4.40 -13.04 27.95
N GLY A 452 -3.57 -13.10 28.99
CA GLY A 452 -3.66 -12.21 30.15
C GLY A 452 -2.42 -11.34 30.33
N ILE A 453 -2.47 -10.47 31.33
CA ILE A 453 -1.31 -9.72 31.82
C ILE A 453 -1.04 -10.10 33.28
N VAL A 454 0.22 -10.43 33.56
CA VAL A 454 0.68 -10.74 34.93
C VAL A 454 1.91 -9.90 35.21
N ASP A 455 1.87 -9.06 36.24
CA ASP A 455 2.96 -8.14 36.58
C ASP A 455 3.45 -7.32 35.38
N GLY A 456 2.52 -6.81 34.57
CA GLY A 456 2.76 -5.96 33.39
C GLY A 456 3.39 -6.69 32.20
N VAL A 457 3.49 -8.02 32.21
CA VAL A 457 3.95 -8.79 31.04
C VAL A 457 2.82 -9.55 30.36
N PHE A 458 2.92 -9.65 29.03
CA PHE A 458 2.05 -10.49 28.22
C PHE A 458 2.20 -11.96 28.64
N GLN A 459 1.07 -12.63 28.86
CA GLN A 459 1.04 -13.99 29.38
C GLN A 459 0.07 -14.87 28.56
N GLY A 460 0.65 -15.80 27.81
CA GLY A 460 -0.09 -16.91 27.20
C GLY A 460 -0.20 -18.13 28.12
N GLN A 461 -0.68 -19.23 27.56
CA GLN A 461 -0.77 -20.56 28.15
C GLN A 461 0.60 -21.27 28.15
N GLY A 462 0.74 -22.32 28.95
CA GLY A 462 1.99 -23.09 29.04
C GLY A 462 3.13 -22.30 29.67
N ARG A 463 4.31 -22.22 29.01
CA ARG A 463 5.39 -21.29 29.44
C ARG A 463 4.92 -19.84 29.43
N GLY A 464 4.03 -19.53 28.48
CA GLY A 464 3.29 -18.28 28.35
C GLY A 464 4.08 -17.02 27.99
N TYR A 465 5.30 -17.19 27.46
CA TYR A 465 6.03 -16.14 26.74
C TYR A 465 6.97 -16.78 25.70
N ASN A 466 7.28 -16.09 24.60
CA ASN A 466 8.27 -16.59 23.61
C ASN A 466 9.69 -16.24 24.08
N THR A 467 9.91 -14.96 24.38
CA THR A 467 11.11 -14.42 24.99
C THR A 467 10.75 -13.53 26.17
N ARG A 468 11.58 -13.53 27.21
CA ARG A 468 11.44 -12.58 28.33
C ARG A 468 12.78 -11.92 28.53
N PHE A 469 12.86 -10.64 28.19
CA PHE A 469 14.12 -9.91 28.18
C PHE A 469 13.96 -8.51 28.79
N ASP A 470 14.91 -8.10 29.62
CA ASP A 470 15.01 -6.73 30.13
C ASP A 470 16.23 -6.09 29.46
N ALA A 471 16.02 -5.06 28.65
CA ALA A 471 17.10 -4.44 27.91
C ALA A 471 17.99 -3.62 28.87
N PRO A 472 19.32 -3.76 28.81
CA PRO A 472 20.22 -2.98 29.65
C PRO A 472 20.30 -1.51 29.24
N GLU A 473 19.92 -1.17 28.00
CA GLU A 473 19.90 0.20 27.51
C GLU A 473 18.71 0.97 28.10
N ALA A 474 18.98 2.16 28.64
CA ALA A 474 17.93 3.10 28.98
C ALA A 474 17.40 3.79 27.71
N ARG A 475 16.07 3.90 27.60
CA ARG A 475 15.42 4.85 26.69
C ARG A 475 14.94 6.04 27.48
N ASP A 476 14.75 7.16 26.80
CA ASP A 476 14.08 8.33 27.37
C ASP A 476 12.68 8.45 26.76
N TRP A 477 11.69 8.76 27.60
CA TRP A 477 10.33 9.10 27.23
C TRP A 477 9.94 10.41 27.92
N TYR A 478 9.95 11.51 27.18
CA TYR A 478 9.71 12.87 27.71
C TYR A 478 10.58 13.18 28.92
N GLU A 479 11.90 13.24 28.68
CA GLU A 479 12.94 13.60 29.66
C GLU A 479 13.04 12.70 30.90
N GLN A 480 12.35 11.56 30.89
CA GLN A 480 12.39 10.56 31.96
C GLN A 480 12.82 9.22 31.40
N SER A 481 13.59 8.48 32.19
CA SER A 481 14.01 7.14 31.80
C SER A 481 12.79 6.19 31.68
N ASP A 482 12.70 5.50 30.55
CA ASP A 482 11.69 4.49 30.20
C ASP A 482 12.39 3.18 29.85
N PRO A 483 12.86 2.41 30.86
CA PRO A 483 13.57 1.17 30.61
C PRO A 483 12.66 0.12 29.97
N CYS A 484 13.17 -0.56 28.94
CA CYS A 484 12.48 -1.68 28.32
C CYS A 484 12.56 -2.91 29.21
N ASN A 485 11.46 -3.19 29.92
CA ASN A 485 11.36 -4.35 30.80
C ASN A 485 10.28 -5.31 30.31
N GLY A 486 10.54 -6.61 30.42
CA GLY A 486 9.63 -7.67 30.04
C GLY A 486 9.32 -7.69 28.57
N PHE A 487 10.31 -7.38 27.75
CA PHE A 487 10.24 -7.52 26.32
C PHE A 487 9.95 -8.96 25.93
N ASP A 488 8.90 -9.13 25.14
CA ASP A 488 8.55 -10.35 24.42
C ASP A 488 8.23 -9.98 22.96
N TYR A 489 8.37 -10.93 22.04
CA TYR A 489 7.97 -10.73 20.64
C TYR A 489 7.52 -12.04 20.02
N TYR A 490 6.60 -11.93 19.06
CA TYR A 490 6.05 -13.05 18.31
C TYR A 490 6.12 -12.73 16.82
N HIS A 491 6.36 -13.76 16.02
CA HIS A 491 6.38 -13.68 14.57
C HIS A 491 4.96 -13.58 14.03
N GLY A 492 4.78 -12.84 12.95
CA GLY A 492 3.49 -12.59 12.32
C GLY A 492 3.29 -13.41 11.05
N ALA A 493 2.09 -13.91 10.84
CA ALA A 493 1.67 -14.47 9.55
C ALA A 493 0.25 -14.03 9.20
N THR A 494 0.02 -13.65 7.94
CA THR A 494 -1.33 -13.31 7.48
C THR A 494 -2.07 -14.59 7.14
N LEU A 495 -3.26 -14.79 7.73
CA LEU A 495 -4.08 -15.99 7.48
C LEU A 495 -5.01 -15.75 6.29
N ASN A 496 -6.13 -15.07 6.47
CA ASN A 496 -7.03 -14.68 5.38
C ASN A 496 -7.50 -13.25 5.60
N LEU A 497 -7.52 -12.43 4.55
CA LEU A 497 -8.10 -11.09 4.58
C LEU A 497 -9.55 -11.13 4.10
N HIS A 498 -10.36 -10.22 4.62
CA HIS A 498 -11.78 -10.05 4.31
C HIS A 498 -12.07 -8.57 4.08
N TRP A 499 -12.91 -8.21 3.11
CA TRP A 499 -13.29 -6.82 2.89
C TRP A 499 -14.54 -6.46 3.70
N GLY A 500 -14.34 -6.03 4.95
CA GLY A 500 -15.44 -5.69 5.87
C GLY A 500 -16.41 -4.60 5.39
N PHE A 501 -16.05 -3.79 4.38
CA PHE A 501 -16.99 -2.83 3.79
C PHE A 501 -18.08 -3.50 2.93
N GLY A 502 -17.81 -4.67 2.35
CA GLY A 502 -18.76 -5.37 1.48
C GLY A 502 -20.08 -5.71 2.18
N ASP A 503 -19.99 -6.24 3.40
CA ASP A 503 -21.17 -6.72 4.14
C ASP A 503 -22.11 -5.59 4.60
N SER A 504 -21.58 -4.40 4.90
CA SER A 504 -22.38 -3.23 5.32
C SER A 504 -22.88 -2.39 4.14
N PHE A 505 -22.06 -2.22 3.10
CA PHE A 505 -22.41 -1.42 1.92
C PHE A 505 -23.47 -2.12 1.06
N ILE A 506 -23.37 -3.44 0.86
CA ILE A 506 -24.37 -4.25 0.13
C ILE A 506 -25.69 -4.31 0.90
N ALA A 507 -25.65 -4.48 2.23
CA ALA A 507 -26.85 -4.48 3.06
C ALA A 507 -27.56 -3.11 3.12
N ASN A 508 -26.81 -2.00 3.13
CA ASN A 508 -27.36 -0.65 3.06
C ASN A 508 -27.98 -0.35 1.68
N ILE A 509 -27.34 -0.79 0.59
CA ILE A 509 -27.93 -0.73 -0.75
C ILE A 509 -29.21 -1.55 -0.81
N ALA A 510 -29.21 -2.80 -0.32
CA ALA A 510 -30.39 -3.65 -0.28
C ALA A 510 -31.55 -3.04 0.53
N ARG A 511 -31.24 -2.38 1.65
CA ARG A 511 -32.23 -1.66 2.49
C ARG A 511 -32.79 -0.42 1.80
N SER A 512 -31.92 0.39 1.20
CA SER A 512 -32.33 1.59 0.43
C SER A 512 -33.18 1.22 -0.80
N LEU A 513 -32.91 0.07 -1.42
CA LEU A 513 -33.71 -0.48 -2.53
C LEU A 513 -35.09 -1.01 -2.08
N GLN A 514 -35.24 -1.46 -0.83
CA GLN A 514 -36.53 -1.88 -0.26
C GLN A 514 -37.42 -0.69 0.17
N GLU A 515 -36.82 0.42 0.55
CA GLU A 515 -37.54 1.63 1.00
C GLU A 515 -38.10 2.46 -0.18
N HIS A 516 -37.57 2.28 -1.40
CA HIS A 516 -38.07 2.91 -2.61
C HIS A 516 -38.99 1.98 -3.41
N SER A 517 -40.31 2.20 -3.32
CA SER A 517 -41.38 1.46 -4.00
C SER A 517 -41.42 1.58 -5.54
N MET A 518 -40.34 2.04 -6.18
CA MET A 518 -40.23 2.23 -7.63
C MET A 518 -39.11 1.42 -8.29
N ILE A 519 -38.72 0.30 -7.69
CA ILE A 519 -37.79 -0.66 -8.31
C ILE A 519 -38.50 -2.00 -8.45
N PRO A 520 -38.54 -2.61 -9.66
CA PRO A 520 -39.25 -3.87 -9.86
C PRO A 520 -38.72 -4.95 -8.92
N ALA A 521 -39.61 -5.65 -8.21
CA ALA A 521 -39.26 -6.70 -7.23
C ALA A 521 -38.30 -7.77 -7.80
N ALA A 522 -38.33 -8.00 -9.11
CA ALA A 522 -37.41 -8.90 -9.81
C ALA A 522 -35.94 -8.42 -9.88
N LEU A 523 -35.66 -7.12 -9.69
CA LEU A 523 -34.31 -6.55 -9.63
C LEU A 523 -33.73 -6.64 -8.21
N ALA A 524 -34.56 -6.42 -7.19
CA ALA A 524 -34.20 -6.60 -5.78
C ALA A 524 -33.88 -8.07 -5.45
N ASP A 525 -34.68 -9.00 -5.99
CA ASP A 525 -34.51 -10.45 -5.78
C ASP A 525 -33.27 -11.02 -6.52
N LYS A 526 -32.82 -10.37 -7.59
CA LYS A 526 -31.57 -10.71 -8.31
C LYS A 526 -30.31 -10.12 -7.66
N LEU A 527 -30.41 -8.92 -7.06
CA LEU A 527 -29.30 -8.31 -6.31
C LEU A 527 -29.06 -8.98 -4.95
N GLN A 528 -30.11 -9.56 -4.34
CA GLN A 528 -29.98 -10.35 -3.11
C GLN A 528 -29.44 -11.78 -3.31
N ASN A 529 -29.52 -12.34 -4.53
CA ASN A 529 -29.28 -13.77 -4.78
C ASN A 529 -28.25 -14.07 -5.91
N ASP A 530 -27.37 -13.14 -6.30
CA ASP A 530 -26.31 -13.46 -7.29
C ASP A 530 -24.93 -13.69 -6.62
N PRO A 531 -24.59 -14.93 -6.25
CA PRO A 531 -23.34 -15.31 -5.58
C PRO A 531 -22.11 -15.31 -6.52
N ARG A 532 -22.10 -14.46 -7.56
CA ARG A 532 -21.09 -14.49 -8.65
C ARG A 532 -20.57 -13.12 -9.06
N ALA A 533 -20.80 -12.08 -8.28
CA ALA A 533 -20.11 -10.80 -8.48
C ALA A 533 -18.76 -10.84 -7.73
N PRO A 534 -17.63 -11.19 -8.39
CA PRO A 534 -16.32 -11.07 -7.76
C PRO A 534 -16.09 -9.60 -7.44
N ASN A 535 -15.84 -9.36 -6.18
CA ASN A 535 -15.74 -8.03 -5.68
C ASN A 535 -14.25 -7.64 -5.75
N LEU A 536 -13.90 -6.93 -6.82
CA LEU A 536 -12.54 -6.53 -7.16
C LEU A 536 -11.87 -5.71 -6.05
N LEU A 537 -12.66 -5.05 -5.21
CA LEU A 537 -12.20 -4.39 -3.99
C LEU A 537 -11.72 -5.40 -2.93
N ASN A 538 -12.21 -6.63 -2.93
CA ASN A 538 -11.71 -7.73 -2.09
C ASN A 538 -10.39 -8.27 -2.61
N ALA A 539 -10.23 -8.38 -3.94
CA ALA A 539 -8.94 -8.71 -4.53
C ALA A 539 -7.93 -7.60 -4.22
N VAL A 540 -8.31 -6.33 -4.37
CA VAL A 540 -7.48 -5.19 -3.97
C VAL A 540 -7.19 -5.19 -2.48
N TRP A 541 -8.15 -5.46 -1.61
CA TRP A 541 -7.96 -5.49 -0.16
C TRP A 541 -7.10 -6.67 0.29
N ALA A 542 -7.35 -7.87 -0.25
CA ALA A 542 -6.54 -9.07 0.01
C ALA A 542 -5.11 -8.91 -0.50
N ASN A 543 -4.93 -8.12 -1.55
CA ASN A 543 -3.61 -7.72 -2.02
C ASN A 543 -3.09 -6.60 -1.11
N ILE A 544 -3.60 -5.37 -1.14
CA ILE A 544 -3.22 -4.20 -0.32
C ILE A 544 -2.97 -4.50 1.17
N GLY A 545 -3.77 -5.32 1.85
CA GLY A 545 -3.53 -5.68 3.25
C GLY A 545 -2.23 -6.47 3.46
N ARG A 546 -1.75 -7.18 2.43
CA ARG A 546 -0.41 -7.78 2.34
C ARG A 546 0.70 -6.76 1.99
N PHE A 547 0.36 -5.58 1.46
CA PHE A 547 1.28 -4.49 1.10
C PHE A 547 1.46 -3.46 2.22
N ILE A 548 0.40 -3.14 2.96
CA ILE A 548 0.40 -2.06 3.97
C ILE A 548 1.25 -2.45 5.19
N PHE A 549 1.57 -3.73 5.36
CA PHE A 549 2.29 -4.22 6.51
C PHE A 549 3.34 -5.27 6.08
N PRO A 550 4.59 -4.88 5.82
CA PRO A 550 5.76 -5.76 5.96
C PRO A 550 5.95 -6.11 7.44
N TRP A 551 4.88 -6.64 8.03
CA TRP A 551 4.70 -6.96 9.42
C TRP A 551 5.27 -8.35 9.63
N ALA A 552 6.35 -8.37 10.37
CA ALA A 552 7.02 -9.58 10.81
C ALA A 552 6.44 -10.10 12.13
N GLY A 553 5.45 -9.42 12.72
CA GLY A 553 4.83 -9.78 13.99
C GLY A 553 4.65 -8.61 14.97
N LYS A 554 4.57 -8.91 16.27
CA LYS A 554 4.38 -7.91 17.31
C LYS A 554 5.35 -8.10 18.46
N SER A 555 5.77 -7.00 19.07
CA SER A 555 6.54 -6.98 20.31
C SER A 555 5.72 -6.35 21.43
N PHE A 556 5.94 -6.82 22.66
CA PHE A 556 5.27 -6.39 23.87
C PHE A 556 6.31 -6.03 24.94
N GLU A 557 6.07 -4.97 25.70
CA GLU A 557 6.90 -4.58 26.84
C GLU A 557 6.02 -3.97 27.95
N ARG A 558 6.54 -3.98 29.19
CA ARG A 558 5.89 -3.32 30.31
C ARG A 558 5.67 -1.85 30.01
N ILE A 559 4.49 -1.34 30.33
CA ILE A 559 4.22 0.09 30.32
C ILE A 559 4.32 0.64 31.75
N SER A 560 4.86 1.85 31.91
CA SER A 560 4.84 2.54 33.20
C SER A 560 3.49 3.22 33.43
N GLY A 561 3.07 3.37 34.70
CA GLY A 561 1.86 4.14 35.04
C GLY A 561 1.91 5.57 34.48
N ARG A 562 3.09 6.19 34.46
CA ARG A 562 3.34 7.50 33.82
C ARG A 562 2.98 7.47 32.34
N LYS A 563 3.59 6.57 31.56
CA LYS A 563 3.39 6.47 30.11
C LYS A 563 1.94 6.09 29.79
N LEU A 564 1.36 5.16 30.53
CA LEU A 564 -0.03 4.73 30.37
C LEU A 564 -1.02 5.88 30.61
N SER A 565 -0.86 6.62 31.71
CA SER A 565 -1.75 7.74 32.04
C SER A 565 -1.75 8.83 30.98
N MET A 566 -0.61 9.05 30.32
CA MET A 566 -0.50 9.96 29.19
C MET A 566 -1.16 9.38 27.95
N LEU A 567 -0.85 8.13 27.56
CA LEU A 567 -1.36 7.56 26.31
C LEU A 567 -2.89 7.38 26.31
N LEU A 568 -3.50 7.21 27.48
CA LEU A 568 -4.96 7.11 27.67
C LEU A 568 -5.63 8.45 28.02
N ASP A 569 -4.89 9.57 28.04
CA ASP A 569 -5.45 10.88 28.38
C ASP A 569 -6.26 11.44 27.20
N GLU A 570 -7.53 11.73 27.46
CA GLU A 570 -8.49 12.29 26.49
C GLU A 570 -9.00 13.67 26.96
N SER A 571 -8.33 14.31 27.92
CA SER A 571 -8.75 15.61 28.48
C SER A 571 -8.77 16.73 27.44
N ASP A 572 -9.47 17.82 27.72
CA ASP A 572 -9.58 18.96 26.77
C ASP A 572 -8.31 19.83 26.74
N ASP A 573 -7.42 19.67 27.74
CA ASP A 573 -6.21 20.46 27.96
C ASP A 573 -4.91 19.69 27.64
N LEU A 574 -4.95 18.65 26.79
CA LEU A 574 -3.79 17.82 26.43
C LEU A 574 -2.58 18.64 25.96
N ALA A 575 -2.79 19.72 25.21
CA ALA A 575 -1.71 20.59 24.74
C ALA A 575 -0.99 21.32 25.89
N GLN A 576 -1.66 21.54 27.01
CA GLN A 576 -1.06 22.13 28.21
C GLN A 576 -0.37 21.07 29.06
N ARG A 577 -0.98 19.88 29.16
CA ARG A 577 -0.46 18.76 29.95
C ARG A 577 0.79 18.12 29.34
N TYR A 578 0.81 17.96 28.02
CA TYR A 578 1.84 17.25 27.25
C TYR A 578 2.28 18.06 26.02
N PRO A 579 2.82 19.28 26.20
CA PRO A 579 3.09 20.20 25.10
C PRO A 579 4.03 19.61 24.04
N GLU A 580 5.04 18.84 24.47
CA GLU A 580 6.01 18.20 23.57
C GLU A 580 5.36 17.09 22.73
N ARG A 581 4.58 16.19 23.35
CA ARG A 581 3.87 15.13 22.60
C ARG A 581 2.89 15.70 21.60
N VAL A 582 2.12 16.72 22.01
CA VAL A 582 1.16 17.36 21.10
C VAL A 582 1.88 18.11 19.97
N ALA A 583 3.04 18.70 20.23
CA ALA A 583 3.86 19.31 19.18
C ALA A 583 4.40 18.28 18.19
N GLU A 584 4.86 17.11 18.66
CA GLU A 584 5.25 16.00 17.78
C GLU A 584 4.08 15.50 16.92
N LEU A 585 2.91 15.27 17.52
CA LEU A 585 1.70 14.84 16.81
C LEU A 585 1.30 15.85 15.71
N LYS A 586 1.46 17.14 16.00
CA LYS A 586 1.17 18.22 15.05
C LYS A 586 2.20 18.29 13.92
N ALA A 587 3.48 18.09 14.25
CA ALA A 587 4.58 18.23 13.31
C ALA A 587 4.69 17.03 12.35
N HIS A 588 4.22 15.85 12.78
CA HIS A 588 4.35 14.63 12.01
C HIS A 588 3.12 14.38 11.12
N PRO A 589 3.24 14.37 9.78
CA PRO A 589 2.09 14.28 8.87
C PRO A 589 1.21 13.04 9.11
N ALA A 590 1.82 11.93 9.52
CA ALA A 590 1.10 10.69 9.74
C ALA A 590 0.21 10.67 10.99
N SER A 591 0.47 11.53 11.98
CA SER A 591 -0.33 11.58 13.21
C SER A 591 -1.48 12.58 13.13
N PHE A 592 -1.76 13.14 11.95
CA PHE A 592 -2.85 14.07 11.76
C PHE A 592 -4.21 13.57 12.28
N PRO A 593 -4.63 12.30 12.05
CA PRO A 593 -5.89 11.81 12.62
C PRO A 593 -5.95 11.91 14.14
N HIS A 594 -4.83 11.63 14.81
CA HIS A 594 -4.69 11.72 16.27
C HIS A 594 -4.61 13.16 16.77
N TYR A 595 -3.88 14.03 16.06
CA TYR A 595 -3.84 15.46 16.39
C TYR A 595 -5.23 16.11 16.22
N ALA A 596 -6.02 15.69 15.23
CA ALA A 596 -7.40 16.14 15.08
C ALA A 596 -8.28 15.74 16.28
N LEU A 597 -8.02 14.61 16.93
CA LEU A 597 -8.68 14.26 18.21
C LEU A 597 -8.29 15.23 19.32
N VAL A 598 -7.01 15.59 19.43
CA VAL A 598 -6.53 16.61 20.39
C VAL A 598 -7.26 17.94 20.19
N GLU A 599 -7.46 18.37 18.94
CA GLU A 599 -8.20 19.61 18.65
C GLU A 599 -9.69 19.51 18.99
N LYS A 600 -10.33 18.37 18.72
CA LYS A 600 -11.73 18.12 19.08
C LYS A 600 -11.95 18.09 20.59
N ASN A 601 -11.04 17.49 21.36
CA ASN A 601 -11.09 17.52 22.81
C ASN A 601 -11.03 18.97 23.32
N ARG A 602 -10.07 19.75 22.82
CA ARG A 602 -9.94 21.18 23.16
C ARG A 602 -11.20 21.99 22.88
N GLU A 603 -11.98 21.61 21.88
CA GLU A 603 -13.24 22.25 21.50
C GLU A 603 -14.46 21.76 22.29
N HIS A 604 -14.27 20.91 23.30
CA HIS A 604 -15.33 20.29 24.07
C HIS A 604 -16.34 19.54 23.18
N TYR A 605 -15.84 18.88 22.13
CA TYR A 605 -16.67 18.13 21.19
C TYR A 605 -17.49 17.02 21.86
N TRP A 606 -16.95 16.43 22.93
CA TRP A 606 -17.54 15.28 23.62
C TRP A 606 -18.53 15.70 24.72
N GLN A 607 -19.67 15.02 24.77
CA GLN A 607 -20.71 15.26 25.79
C GLN A 607 -20.45 14.49 27.09
N GLN A 608 -19.68 13.41 27.02
CA GLN A 608 -19.37 12.54 28.16
C GLN A 608 -17.85 12.47 28.35
N PRO A 609 -17.37 12.44 29.62
CA PRO A 609 -15.96 12.29 29.89
C PRO A 609 -15.48 10.88 29.54
N GLY A 610 -14.22 10.75 29.10
CA GLY A 610 -13.59 9.45 28.85
C GLY A 610 -13.58 8.54 30.09
N VAL A 611 -13.43 7.23 29.87
CA VAL A 611 -13.54 6.18 30.92
C VAL A 611 -12.58 6.43 32.10
N TYR A 612 -11.42 7.02 31.83
CA TYR A 612 -10.38 7.31 32.82
C TYR A 612 -10.36 8.76 33.34
N ALA A 613 -11.28 9.63 32.88
CA ALA A 613 -11.24 11.06 33.19
C ALA A 613 -11.21 11.37 34.69
N LYS A 614 -11.87 10.56 35.52
CA LYS A 614 -11.87 10.73 36.99
C LYS A 614 -10.45 10.67 37.59
N HIS A 615 -9.57 9.85 37.02
CA HIS A 615 -8.18 9.66 37.45
C HIS A 615 -7.18 10.61 36.77
N LEU A 616 -7.68 11.46 35.87
CA LEU A 616 -6.91 12.49 35.16
C LEU A 616 -7.34 13.91 35.59
N SER A 617 -8.43 14.03 36.34
CA SER A 617 -8.98 15.30 36.80
C SER A 617 -8.05 16.09 37.72
N SER A 618 -7.16 15.42 38.45
CA SER A 618 -6.20 16.06 39.37
C SER A 618 -4.98 16.68 38.67
N GLY A 619 -4.74 16.33 37.41
CA GLY A 619 -3.61 16.83 36.60
C GLY A 619 -2.88 15.71 35.86
N SER A 620 -1.82 16.06 35.14
CA SER A 620 -0.95 15.08 34.49
C SER A 620 0.00 14.42 35.49
N TRP A 621 0.58 13.27 35.12
CA TRP A 621 1.49 12.53 36.01
C TRP A 621 2.60 13.42 36.58
N ASP A 622 3.22 14.23 35.72
CA ASP A 622 4.33 15.10 36.11
C ASP A 622 3.85 16.40 36.79
N GLN A 623 2.59 16.79 36.61
CA GLN A 623 2.04 18.05 37.10
C GLN A 623 0.63 17.88 37.71
N GLY A 624 0.56 17.87 39.04
CA GLY A 624 -0.71 17.96 39.78
C GLY A 624 -1.38 16.62 40.11
N MET A 625 -1.08 15.52 39.40
CA MET A 625 -1.71 14.22 39.67
C MET A 625 -1.49 13.75 41.11
N SER A 626 -2.58 13.35 41.76
CA SER A 626 -2.58 12.90 43.15
C SER A 626 -1.81 11.59 43.35
N LYS A 627 -1.31 11.33 44.57
CA LYS A 627 -0.66 10.04 44.89
C LYS A 627 -1.60 8.85 44.68
N THR A 628 -2.89 9.04 44.96
CA THR A 628 -3.92 8.01 44.77
C THR A 628 -4.10 7.67 43.31
N ASP A 629 -4.14 8.67 42.43
CA ASP A 629 -4.28 8.46 40.99
C ASP A 629 -3.00 7.87 40.38
N LYS A 630 -1.81 8.26 40.85
CA LYS A 630 -0.55 7.61 40.45
C LYS A 630 -0.55 6.12 40.80
N ALA A 631 -0.96 5.77 42.03
CA ALA A 631 -1.07 4.38 42.45
C ALA A 631 -2.13 3.60 41.67
N PHE A 632 -3.19 4.26 41.20
CA PHE A 632 -4.17 3.67 40.28
C PHE A 632 -3.50 3.33 38.94
N TRP A 633 -2.79 4.28 38.33
CA TRP A 633 -2.13 4.07 37.04
C TRP A 633 -0.99 3.05 37.09
N GLU A 634 -0.23 2.97 38.18
CA GLU A 634 0.76 1.91 38.40
C GLU A 634 0.10 0.53 38.45
N ARG A 635 -1.07 0.44 39.07
CA ARG A 635 -1.83 -0.81 39.15
C ARG A 635 -2.41 -1.19 37.80
N GLU A 636 -3.07 -0.26 37.10
CA GLU A 636 -3.59 -0.51 35.75
C GLU A 636 -2.47 -0.99 34.80
N ALA A 637 -1.29 -0.38 34.88
CA ALA A 637 -0.13 -0.77 34.09
C ALA A 637 0.44 -2.15 34.46
N ALA A 638 0.30 -2.57 35.72
CA ALA A 638 0.76 -3.88 36.17
C ALA A 638 -0.26 -5.00 35.93
N GLU A 639 -1.55 -4.69 35.95
CA GLU A 639 -2.62 -5.69 35.94
C GLU A 639 -3.29 -5.83 34.57
N HIS A 640 -3.36 -4.77 33.77
CA HIS A 640 -4.26 -4.74 32.61
C HIS A 640 -3.66 -4.22 31.32
N TRP A 641 -2.53 -3.50 31.35
CA TRP A 641 -2.01 -2.82 30.16
C TRP A 641 -0.55 -3.17 29.88
N LEU A 642 -0.20 -3.18 28.60
CA LEU A 642 1.18 -3.23 28.12
C LEU A 642 1.37 -2.29 26.93
N PHE A 643 2.63 -1.98 26.63
CA PHE A 643 3.00 -1.23 25.45
C PHE A 643 3.47 -2.19 24.37
N GLY A 644 2.98 -2.01 23.14
CA GLY A 644 3.32 -2.87 22.03
C GLY A 644 3.73 -2.10 20.78
N ASN A 645 4.47 -2.78 19.92
CA ASN A 645 4.84 -2.28 18.59
C ASN A 645 4.67 -3.39 17.57
N ASN A 646 4.27 -3.03 16.36
CA ASN A 646 4.44 -3.88 15.20
C ASN A 646 5.94 -3.96 14.87
N ILE A 647 6.44 -5.15 14.56
CA ILE A 647 7.82 -5.37 14.13
C ILE A 647 7.88 -5.58 12.61
N GLN A 648 8.92 -5.08 11.97
CA GLN A 648 9.13 -5.20 10.52
C GLN A 648 10.51 -5.79 10.20
N ASP A 649 10.57 -6.71 9.24
CA ASP A 649 11.81 -7.36 8.81
C ASP A 649 12.59 -6.55 7.74
N SER A 650 13.74 -7.08 7.30
CA SER A 650 14.66 -6.39 6.39
C SER A 650 14.06 -6.00 5.04
N ARG A 651 12.91 -6.56 4.64
CA ARG A 651 12.18 -6.16 3.43
C ARG A 651 11.74 -4.69 3.50
N ILE A 652 11.68 -4.09 4.68
CA ILE A 652 11.32 -2.69 4.88
C ILE A 652 12.43 -1.70 4.55
N LEU A 653 13.69 -2.12 4.61
CA LEU A 653 14.85 -1.23 4.53
C LEU A 653 14.94 -0.42 3.22
N PRO A 654 14.57 -0.95 2.03
CA PRO A 654 14.51 -0.15 0.80
C PRO A 654 13.53 1.03 0.89
N THR A 655 12.56 0.97 1.80
CA THR A 655 11.53 1.98 2.03
C THR A 655 11.66 2.64 3.41
N ASP A 656 12.80 2.51 4.10
CA ASP A 656 12.96 2.94 5.49
C ASP A 656 12.60 4.41 5.72
N ALA A 657 13.04 5.29 4.82
CA ALA A 657 12.76 6.73 4.89
C ALA A 657 11.27 7.06 4.73
N LEU A 658 10.54 6.24 3.96
CA LEU A 658 9.10 6.40 3.83
C LEU A 658 8.39 6.06 5.13
N PHE A 659 8.74 4.92 5.75
CA PHE A 659 8.11 4.51 7.00
C PHE A 659 8.41 5.48 8.15
N ARG A 660 9.58 6.13 8.17
CA ARG A 660 9.87 7.25 9.09
C ARG A 660 8.95 8.46 8.92
N VAL A 661 8.35 8.67 7.74
CA VAL A 661 7.39 9.75 7.49
C VAL A 661 5.95 9.26 7.72
N LEU A 662 5.68 7.98 7.47
CA LEU A 662 4.36 7.37 7.62
C LEU A 662 4.06 6.93 9.05
N ASP A 663 5.04 6.88 9.94
CA ASP A 663 4.82 6.44 11.30
C ASP A 663 5.77 7.15 12.25
N MET A 664 5.18 7.97 13.12
CA MET A 664 5.94 8.75 14.09
C MET A 664 6.63 7.89 15.15
N ASN A 665 6.15 6.65 15.32
CA ASN A 665 6.70 5.69 16.26
C ASN A 665 7.69 4.75 15.58
N TYR A 666 8.06 4.99 14.31
CA TYR A 666 8.96 4.11 13.57
C TYR A 666 10.42 4.32 13.94
N HIS A 667 11.05 3.29 14.50
CA HIS A 667 12.44 3.35 14.97
C HIS A 667 13.17 2.00 14.82
N PRO A 668 14.52 2.00 14.78
CA PRO A 668 15.28 0.76 14.95
C PRO A 668 15.11 0.20 16.37
N PRO A 669 15.15 -1.13 16.56
CA PRO A 669 15.18 -1.72 17.89
C PRO A 669 16.40 -1.27 18.70
N LEU A 670 16.34 -1.42 20.01
CA LEU A 670 17.54 -1.30 20.84
C LEU A 670 18.61 -2.31 20.39
N PRO A 671 19.91 -2.00 20.49
CA PRO A 671 20.97 -2.92 20.07
C PRO A 671 20.86 -4.32 20.67
N SER A 672 20.54 -4.44 21.95
CA SER A 672 20.32 -5.73 22.62
C SER A 672 19.09 -6.48 22.09
N ILE A 673 18.01 -5.77 21.77
CA ILE A 673 16.80 -6.33 21.15
C ILE A 673 17.10 -6.76 19.71
N GLN A 674 17.91 -6.00 18.97
CA GLN A 674 18.32 -6.36 17.62
C GLN A 674 19.14 -7.66 17.64
N GLN A 675 20.09 -7.81 18.57
CA GLN A 675 20.86 -9.04 18.73
C GLN A 675 19.96 -10.25 19.05
N LEU A 676 18.95 -10.03 19.90
CA LEU A 676 17.96 -11.05 20.20
C LEU A 676 17.14 -11.45 18.96
N ALA A 677 16.70 -10.46 18.18
CA ALA A 677 15.98 -10.68 16.92
C ALA A 677 16.84 -11.42 15.90
N ASP A 678 18.11 -11.03 15.74
CA ASP A 678 19.10 -11.63 14.83
C ASP A 678 19.40 -13.09 15.16
N ALA A 679 19.27 -13.48 16.44
CA ALA A 679 19.40 -14.87 16.90
C ALA A 679 18.12 -15.69 16.69
N GLY A 680 17.00 -15.05 16.36
CA GLY A 680 15.72 -15.67 16.11
C GLY A 680 15.59 -16.27 14.69
N PRO A 681 14.56 -17.09 14.45
CA PRO A 681 14.34 -17.73 13.14
C PRO A 681 13.90 -16.75 12.04
N SER A 682 13.35 -15.59 12.39
CA SER A 682 12.96 -14.53 11.46
C SER A 682 13.26 -13.16 12.09
N PRO A 683 14.40 -12.54 11.78
CA PRO A 683 14.82 -11.31 12.42
C PRO A 683 14.00 -10.11 11.94
N PHE A 684 13.54 -9.28 12.89
CA PHE A 684 13.02 -7.95 12.59
C PHE A 684 14.11 -6.89 12.78
N VAL A 685 14.03 -5.81 12.01
CA VAL A 685 15.02 -4.73 11.99
C VAL A 685 14.42 -3.37 12.35
N ARG A 686 13.10 -3.30 12.51
CA ARG A 686 12.35 -2.08 12.82
C ARG A 686 11.17 -2.39 13.75
N GLN A 687 10.80 -1.36 14.51
CA GLN A 687 9.59 -1.29 15.32
C GLN A 687 8.81 -0.05 14.89
N GLY A 688 7.48 -0.15 14.90
CA GLY A 688 6.60 0.97 14.60
C GLY A 688 5.14 0.65 14.93
N TYR A 689 4.23 1.56 14.60
CA TYR A 689 2.79 1.45 14.79
C TYR A 689 2.47 1.00 16.21
N SER A 690 2.91 1.79 17.18
CA SER A 690 2.70 1.51 18.58
C SER A 690 1.23 1.32 18.91
N PHE A 691 0.96 0.44 19.86
CA PHE A 691 -0.38 0.16 20.36
C PHE A 691 -0.35 -0.06 21.87
N LEU A 692 -1.52 0.07 22.48
CA LEU A 692 -1.75 -0.35 23.84
C LEU A 692 -2.43 -1.71 23.83
N GLY A 693 -1.77 -2.70 24.42
CA GLY A 693 -2.35 -4.02 24.63
C GLY A 693 -3.11 -4.05 25.95
N VAL A 694 -4.30 -4.64 25.96
CA VAL A 694 -5.13 -4.72 27.16
C VAL A 694 -5.84 -6.06 27.27
N ASP A 695 -5.86 -6.62 28.48
CA ASP A 695 -6.50 -7.90 28.75
C ASP A 695 -7.92 -7.77 29.30
N ASP A 696 -8.57 -8.92 29.53
CA ASP A 696 -9.92 -9.07 30.10
C ASP A 696 -11.03 -8.24 29.39
N ARG A 697 -10.88 -7.99 28.09
CA ARG A 697 -11.88 -7.26 27.30
C ARG A 697 -12.90 -8.18 26.69
N GLU A 698 -14.11 -7.65 26.52
CA GLU A 698 -15.15 -8.31 25.73
C GLU A 698 -14.93 -8.00 24.25
N SER A 699 -15.19 -8.99 23.39
CA SER A 699 -15.09 -8.85 21.95
C SER A 699 -16.03 -7.75 21.45
N ILE A 700 -15.48 -6.81 20.68
CA ILE A 700 -16.19 -5.71 20.07
C ILE A 700 -17.07 -6.16 18.90
N LEU A 701 -16.69 -7.28 18.26
CA LEU A 701 -17.49 -7.87 17.19
C LEU A 701 -18.64 -8.69 17.78
N PRO A 702 -19.91 -8.32 17.52
CA PRO A 702 -21.06 -9.06 18.05
C PRO A 702 -21.09 -10.53 17.63
N MET A 703 -20.51 -10.87 16.47
CA MET A 703 -20.49 -12.25 15.95
C MET A 703 -19.69 -13.23 16.82
N ASN A 704 -18.81 -12.73 17.69
CA ASN A 704 -18.02 -13.54 18.60
C ASN A 704 -18.77 -13.83 19.92
N ASN A 705 -19.80 -13.04 20.25
CA ASN A 705 -20.52 -13.11 21.52
C ASN A 705 -21.71 -14.07 21.44
N GLY A 706 -22.00 -14.72 22.55
CA GLY A 706 -23.25 -15.45 22.79
C GLY A 706 -24.34 -14.52 23.36
N PRO A 707 -25.62 -14.94 23.35
CA PRO A 707 -26.72 -14.13 23.87
C PRO A 707 -26.54 -13.75 25.35
N ASP A 708 -25.97 -14.65 26.15
CA ASP A 708 -25.77 -14.47 27.60
C ASP A 708 -24.30 -14.61 28.04
N LYS A 709 -23.36 -14.73 27.08
CA LYS A 709 -21.95 -14.96 27.36
C LYS A 709 -21.08 -14.16 26.39
N PRO A 710 -20.46 -13.05 26.81
CA PRO A 710 -19.53 -12.33 25.96
C PRO A 710 -18.22 -13.12 25.79
N LYS A 711 -17.57 -12.97 24.63
CA LYS A 711 -16.25 -13.54 24.37
C LYS A 711 -15.18 -12.66 25.01
N LYS A 712 -14.33 -13.24 25.85
CA LYS A 712 -13.14 -12.55 26.35
C LYS A 712 -12.01 -12.60 25.32
N VAL A 713 -11.30 -11.48 25.16
CA VAL A 713 -10.20 -11.30 24.20
C VAL A 713 -9.12 -10.40 24.79
N PHE A 714 -7.93 -10.48 24.22
CA PHE A 714 -6.90 -9.46 24.39
C PHE A 714 -7.03 -8.44 23.24
N GLN A 715 -7.04 -7.14 23.54
CA GLN A 715 -7.22 -6.09 22.52
C GLN A 715 -5.95 -5.30 22.26
N PHE A 716 -5.72 -4.92 21.01
CA PHE A 716 -4.72 -3.92 20.61
C PHE A 716 -5.42 -2.62 20.23
N HIS A 717 -5.14 -1.55 20.97
CA HIS A 717 -5.71 -0.21 20.76
C HIS A 717 -4.69 0.71 20.09
N TYR A 718 -5.04 1.23 18.91
CA TYR A 718 -4.23 2.18 18.13
C TYR A 718 -4.82 3.60 18.09
N ARG A 719 -6.03 3.78 18.66
CA ARG A 719 -6.90 4.93 18.37
C ARG A 719 -6.78 6.09 19.37
N TYR A 720 -6.19 5.88 20.54
CA TYR A 720 -6.06 6.94 21.55
C TYR A 720 -5.19 8.10 21.06
N PRO A 721 -5.56 9.35 21.38
CA PRO A 721 -5.01 10.56 20.75
C PRO A 721 -3.49 10.70 20.90
N LEU A 722 -2.90 10.20 21.99
CA LEU A 722 -1.47 10.37 22.24
C LEU A 722 -0.59 9.22 21.74
N ILE A 723 -1.17 8.14 21.20
CA ILE A 723 -0.43 7.02 20.58
C ILE A 723 0.23 7.48 19.28
N GLY A 724 -0.55 8.10 18.39
CA GLY A 724 -0.10 8.52 17.06
C GLY A 724 0.04 7.36 16.07
N GLY A 725 -0.40 7.56 14.83
CA GLY A 725 -0.29 6.56 13.75
C GLY A 725 -1.09 6.96 12.50
N LEU A 726 -0.63 6.56 11.32
CA LEU A 726 -1.29 6.86 10.04
C LEU A 726 -2.69 6.25 9.96
N ALA A 727 -3.57 6.85 9.16
CA ALA A 727 -4.71 6.13 8.60
C ALA A 727 -4.21 5.04 7.61
N PRO A 728 -4.73 3.79 7.65
CA PRO A 728 -5.92 3.38 8.38
C PRO A 728 -5.65 2.86 9.81
N ILE A 729 -4.39 2.75 10.26
CA ILE A 729 -4.06 2.16 11.59
C ILE A 729 -4.71 2.93 12.74
N GLY A 730 -4.85 4.25 12.64
CA GLY A 730 -5.61 5.06 13.60
C GLY A 730 -7.12 4.73 13.70
N THR A 731 -7.66 3.90 12.80
CA THR A 731 -9.03 3.36 12.87
C THR A 731 -9.07 1.87 13.22
N CYS A 732 -7.91 1.26 13.45
CA CYS A 732 -7.73 -0.14 13.75
C CYS A 732 -7.97 -0.45 15.24
N LEU A 733 -8.54 -1.61 15.49
CA LEU A 733 -8.56 -2.32 16.76
C LEU A 733 -8.32 -3.79 16.42
N ASP A 734 -7.42 -4.47 17.11
CA ASP A 734 -7.26 -5.91 16.89
C ASP A 734 -7.72 -6.68 18.13
N GLU A 735 -8.17 -7.92 17.93
CA GLU A 735 -8.49 -8.85 19.01
C GLU A 735 -7.67 -10.12 18.86
N LEU A 736 -7.22 -10.68 19.98
CA LEU A 736 -6.32 -11.83 20.00
C LEU A 736 -6.82 -12.90 20.99
N VAL A 737 -6.73 -14.15 20.56
CA VAL A 737 -6.87 -15.35 21.41
C VAL A 737 -5.72 -16.32 21.16
N GLU A 738 -5.37 -17.14 22.13
CA GLU A 738 -4.45 -18.25 21.98
C GLU A 738 -5.20 -19.54 21.64
N ILE A 739 -4.74 -20.26 20.61
CA ILE A 739 -5.38 -21.49 20.13
C ILE A 739 -4.52 -22.72 20.36
N ALA A 740 -3.22 -22.56 20.58
CA ALA A 740 -2.28 -23.57 21.05
C ALA A 740 -1.10 -22.87 21.72
N GLU A 741 -0.34 -23.58 22.57
CA GLU A 741 0.78 -22.99 23.32
C GLU A 741 1.77 -22.28 22.38
N GLY A 742 1.82 -20.94 22.46
CA GLY A 742 2.67 -20.08 21.63
C GLY A 742 2.17 -19.81 20.21
N LEU A 743 0.91 -20.14 19.89
CA LEU A 743 0.22 -19.86 18.63
C LEU A 743 -1.10 -19.13 18.90
N PHE A 744 -1.16 -17.88 18.46
CA PHE A 744 -2.30 -17.01 18.67
C PHE A 744 -3.00 -16.71 17.35
N LEU A 745 -4.33 -16.61 17.41
CA LEU A 745 -5.20 -16.21 16.31
C LEU A 745 -5.73 -14.81 16.60
N GLY A 746 -5.45 -13.89 15.69
CA GLY A 746 -5.89 -12.50 15.76
C GLY A 746 -6.96 -12.18 14.72
N GLN A 747 -7.85 -11.26 15.07
CA GLN A 747 -8.81 -10.61 14.19
C GLN A 747 -8.37 -9.17 13.94
N LEU A 748 -8.28 -8.79 12.67
CA LEU A 748 -7.97 -7.44 12.20
C LEU A 748 -9.29 -6.67 12.03
N ILE A 749 -9.53 -5.62 12.82
CA ILE A 749 -10.83 -4.94 12.86
C ILE A 749 -10.62 -3.44 12.59
N TYR A 750 -11.45 -2.86 11.72
CA TYR A 750 -11.43 -1.41 11.48
C TYR A 750 -12.81 -0.80 11.71
N SER A 751 -12.80 0.42 12.26
CA SER A 751 -13.97 1.30 12.27
C SER A 751 -14.30 1.70 10.83
N THR A 752 -15.49 1.38 10.35
CA THR A 752 -15.96 1.81 9.01
C THR A 752 -16.66 3.17 9.05
N ALA A 753 -17.02 3.65 10.25
CA ALA A 753 -17.48 5.02 10.47
C ALA A 753 -16.29 6.02 10.46
N LEU A 754 -15.64 6.20 9.31
CA LEU A 754 -14.36 6.93 9.18
C LEU A 754 -14.40 8.40 9.64
N LEU A 755 -15.59 8.99 9.66
CA LEU A 755 -15.80 10.39 10.08
C LEU A 755 -16.13 10.52 11.57
N VAL A 756 -16.35 9.40 12.29
CA VAL A 756 -16.62 9.39 13.72
C VAL A 756 -15.29 9.36 14.47
N PRO A 757 -14.86 10.49 15.07
CA PRO A 757 -13.63 10.52 15.87
C PRO A 757 -13.68 9.53 17.04
N PHE A 758 -12.52 9.01 17.43
CA PHE A 758 -12.42 8.09 18.56
C PHE A 758 -12.53 8.84 19.90
N HIS A 759 -13.27 8.27 20.84
CA HIS A 759 -13.35 8.66 22.24
C HIS A 759 -13.83 7.46 23.06
N SER A 760 -13.21 7.18 24.19
CA SER A 760 -13.48 5.95 24.97
C SER A 760 -14.90 5.87 25.55
N ALA A 761 -15.60 6.99 25.67
CA ALA A 761 -16.99 7.04 26.15
C ALA A 761 -18.05 6.81 25.06
N THR A 762 -17.66 6.81 23.78
CA THR A 762 -18.60 6.55 22.68
C THR A 762 -18.95 5.06 22.63
N ASP A 763 -20.23 4.75 22.38
CA ASP A 763 -20.67 3.37 22.22
C ASP A 763 -19.89 2.72 21.06
N PRO A 764 -19.21 1.58 21.27
CA PRO A 764 -18.48 0.93 20.20
C PRO A 764 -19.31 0.61 18.94
N ALA A 765 -20.62 0.44 19.07
CA ALA A 765 -21.52 0.23 17.93
C ALA A 765 -21.52 1.43 16.95
N ASP A 766 -21.29 2.65 17.45
CA ASP A 766 -21.27 3.88 16.64
C ASP A 766 -20.06 3.92 15.68
N TYR A 767 -18.99 3.18 16.01
CA TYR A 767 -17.81 3.05 15.13
C TYR A 767 -18.04 2.09 13.96
N GLN A 768 -19.11 1.30 14.01
CA GLN A 768 -19.46 0.32 12.98
C GLN A 768 -18.31 -0.66 12.67
N TYR A 769 -17.58 -1.10 13.69
CA TYR A 769 -16.44 -1.99 13.53
C TYR A 769 -16.77 -3.21 12.67
N GLN A 770 -15.93 -3.46 11.67
CA GLN A 770 -16.02 -4.64 10.79
C GLN A 770 -14.74 -5.45 10.85
N LEU A 771 -14.86 -6.75 10.67
CA LEU A 771 -13.72 -7.64 10.51
C LEU A 771 -13.10 -7.41 9.12
N PHE A 772 -11.78 -7.37 9.05
CA PHE A 772 -11.03 -7.22 7.81
C PHE A 772 -10.02 -8.34 7.54
N GLY A 773 -9.93 -9.29 8.46
CA GLY A 773 -9.13 -10.50 8.27
C GLY A 773 -8.66 -11.13 9.55
N TYR A 774 -7.81 -12.14 9.36
CA TYR A 774 -7.20 -12.94 10.39
C TYR A 774 -5.68 -12.93 10.24
N PHE A 775 -4.99 -12.90 11.37
CA PHE A 775 -3.54 -13.03 11.44
C PHE A 775 -3.14 -14.01 12.53
N LEU A 776 -1.91 -14.48 12.48
CA LEU A 776 -1.31 -15.36 13.48
C LEU A 776 -0.15 -14.66 14.17
N LEU A 777 0.00 -14.87 15.48
CA LEU A 777 1.25 -14.64 16.19
C LEU A 777 1.86 -15.98 16.58
N LEU A 778 3.15 -16.18 16.29
CA LEU A 778 3.85 -17.44 16.43
C LEU A 778 5.11 -17.26 17.28
N ASP A 779 5.35 -18.17 18.21
CA ASP A 779 6.64 -18.27 18.89
C ASP A 779 7.75 -18.79 17.95
N ASN A 780 9.00 -18.82 18.42
CA ASN A 780 10.15 -19.24 17.62
C ASN A 780 10.04 -20.68 17.09
N THR A 781 9.31 -21.56 17.77
CA THR A 781 9.17 -22.97 17.36
C THR A 781 8.13 -23.10 16.25
N TRP A 782 7.01 -22.41 16.40
CA TRP A 782 5.98 -22.31 15.38
C TRP A 782 6.48 -21.60 14.12
N GLU A 783 7.32 -20.57 14.26
CA GLU A 783 7.92 -19.86 13.13
C GLU A 783 8.81 -20.77 12.25
N LYS A 784 9.64 -21.62 12.87
CA LYS A 784 10.44 -22.59 12.11
C LYS A 784 9.57 -23.56 11.32
N HIS A 785 8.46 -24.01 11.91
CA HIS A 785 7.50 -24.86 11.22
C HIS A 785 6.78 -24.10 10.09
N ARG A 786 6.36 -22.85 10.31
CA ARG A 786 5.75 -21.97 9.30
C ARG A 786 6.63 -21.82 8.07
N GLN A 787 7.92 -21.52 8.27
CA GLN A 787 8.90 -21.38 7.20
C GLN A 787 9.06 -22.68 6.41
N ALA A 788 9.16 -23.81 7.11
CA ALA A 788 9.40 -25.10 6.48
C ALA A 788 8.22 -25.58 5.62
N ILE A 789 6.98 -25.34 6.04
CA ILE A 789 5.78 -25.73 5.26
C ILE A 789 5.40 -24.71 4.19
N GLY A 790 6.14 -23.59 4.07
CA GLY A 790 5.83 -22.50 3.15
C GLY A 790 4.43 -21.94 3.39
N PHE A 791 4.05 -21.72 4.66
CA PHE A 791 2.67 -21.39 5.05
C PHE A 791 2.07 -20.22 4.25
N ASP A 792 2.82 -19.12 4.19
CA ASP A 792 2.50 -17.85 3.53
C ASP A 792 3.73 -17.27 2.79
N ILE A 793 4.76 -18.11 2.58
CA ILE A 793 5.93 -17.79 1.77
C ILE A 793 5.59 -18.16 0.32
N ASN A 794 5.30 -17.16 -0.53
CA ASN A 794 5.27 -17.37 -1.97
C ASN A 794 6.69 -17.76 -2.42
N THR A 795 6.93 -19.04 -2.71
CA THR A 795 8.08 -19.49 -3.51
C THR A 795 7.93 -19.09 -4.96
#